data_AF-A0A8X7W8X6-F1
#
_entry.id   AF-A0A8X7W8X6-F1
#
_cell.length_a   1.000
_cell.length_b   1.000
_cell.length_c   1.000
_cell.angle_alpha   90.00
_cell.angle_beta   90.00
_cell.angle_gamma   90.00
#
_symmetry.space_group_name_H-M   'P 1'
#
loop_
_entity.id
_entity.type
_entity.pdbx_description
1 polymer ?
#
loop_
_entity_poly.entity_id
_entity_poly.type
_entity_poly.pdbx_seq_one_letter_code
_entity_poly.pdbx_strand_id
1 'polypeptide(L)'
;MLRNLRGRFLPFSRNTTKVRYSTCSASITLSHDLHEQSSESPHASVSRDTADYISAVLTCKNVSDVWKIHAQVIINGFLQDLRVANKLLYIYAQFRAIADAEKLFDEMTVKDPVSWSVMVGGFAKTNDFVNSLRVFREIVRSSLNLDNYTLPIMIRVCREKRDVFVGRLIHDVALKSGRPDESWVLFEKMRNEGIVPDRAAVVTIVNACAKLGALHKAVVLHDYIRLMDFPVGPMVYKGVYHLFYQYNPKGAVWGNIVWAHSVSKDLINWEALEPAIYPSKWFDINGTWSGSATNVPGKGPVILYTGITENHTQIQNYAIPQDLSDPYLKTWIKPDDNPIVRPDHGENGSAFRDPTTAWFNKKDGHWRILVGSKKKSRGIAYMYKSQDFKKWTKTKRPIHSRKATGMWECPDFFPVSTDKKTGLDTSYEGPNTKHVLKVSLDLTRYEYYTLGKYDTEKDRYKPDGTTADGWDGLRLDYGNFYASKTFFDDTKNRRILWGWANESDSAVEDTLKGWAGVQLIPRTVLLDSSGKQLVFWPIEEIESLRGKNVQMNNKKMEMGQRFEVEGITPAQADVDVTFNVGSLEKAEAFDASYATKPLDLCNLKGSNVTGGVGPFGLITLATSDLEEYTPVFFRVFKDAATNKPKVLMCSDAKPSTLKTDTGTDTTEKMYKPSFAGFVDVDMADGKISLRSLIDHSVVESFAAKGKTVITSRVYPTKAVGESAHLFVFNNGSQPVTVESLNAWSMQKPTKMNQGAK
;
A
#
# COMPACT_ATOMS: atom_id res chain seq x y z
N MET A 1 -14.18 -50.17 -28.64
CA MET A 1 -13.24 -50.95 -27.80
C MET A 1 -13.38 -50.44 -26.36
N LEU A 2 -13.59 -51.32 -25.36
CA LEU A 2 -12.58 -51.92 -24.45
C LEU A 2 -11.83 -50.86 -23.59
N ARG A 3 -11.61 -51.03 -22.27
CA ARG A 3 -12.17 -51.94 -21.25
C ARG A 3 -11.80 -51.43 -19.83
N ASN A 4 -12.31 -52.10 -18.80
CA ASN A 4 -11.90 -52.13 -17.36
C ASN A 4 -10.49 -51.59 -17.01
N LEU A 5 -10.28 -50.97 -15.85
CA LEU A 5 -10.15 -51.60 -14.50
C LEU A 5 -10.47 -50.54 -13.40
N ARG A 6 -11.25 -50.75 -12.32
CA ARG A 6 -11.26 -51.78 -11.24
C ARG A 6 -9.87 -51.98 -10.59
N GLY A 7 -9.52 -51.49 -9.40
CA GLY A 7 -10.29 -50.92 -8.28
C GLY A 7 -10.37 -51.88 -7.08
N ARG A 8 -10.29 -51.39 -5.82
CA ARG A 8 -10.61 -52.14 -4.59
C ARG A 8 -10.89 -51.22 -3.39
N PHE A 9 -11.65 -51.74 -2.41
CA PHE A 9 -12.16 -51.06 -1.22
C PHE A 9 -11.39 -51.47 0.06
N LEU A 10 -11.39 -50.58 1.07
CA LEU A 10 -11.57 -50.76 2.54
C LEU A 10 -11.08 -52.06 3.25
N PRO A 11 -10.55 -51.98 4.50
CA PRO A 11 -11.45 -51.86 5.66
C PRO A 11 -10.96 -51.13 6.95
N PHE A 12 -11.88 -50.35 7.55
CA PHE A 12 -12.09 -50.15 9.00
C PHE A 12 -10.96 -49.48 9.85
N SER A 13 -11.21 -48.98 11.07
CA SER A 13 -12.43 -49.04 11.91
C SER A 13 -12.85 -47.68 12.49
N ARG A 14 -14.08 -47.62 13.04
CA ARG A 14 -14.51 -46.56 13.96
C ARG A 14 -14.08 -46.93 15.38
N ASN A 15 -13.88 -45.93 16.24
CA ASN A 15 -14.08 -46.12 17.68
C ASN A 15 -15.03 -45.01 18.21
N THR A 16 -16.09 -45.40 18.91
CA THR A 16 -17.16 -44.51 19.39
C THR A 16 -17.40 -44.71 20.87
N THR A 17 -17.27 -43.66 21.68
CA THR A 17 -17.65 -43.72 23.10
C THR A 17 -19.10 -43.29 23.26
N LYS A 18 -19.97 -44.21 23.69
CA LYS A 18 -21.39 -43.92 24.03
C LYS A 18 -21.53 -43.46 25.48
N VAL A 19 -22.50 -42.58 25.72
CA VAL A 19 -23.24 -42.48 27.00
C VAL A 19 -24.73 -42.79 26.72
N ARG A 20 -25.51 -43.16 27.74
CA ARG A 20 -26.71 -44.03 27.58
C ARG A 20 -28.08 -43.32 27.57
N TYR A 21 -28.97 -43.99 26.83
CA TYR A 21 -30.44 -44.04 26.83
C TYR A 21 -31.26 -43.48 28.01
N SER A 22 -32.47 -43.02 27.67
CA SER A 22 -33.72 -43.40 28.36
C SER A 22 -34.93 -43.37 27.41
N THR A 23 -35.80 -44.39 27.43
CA THR A 23 -37.07 -44.44 26.66
C THR A 23 -38.14 -45.27 27.38
N CYS A 24 -39.32 -44.68 27.60
CA CYS A 24 -40.63 -45.30 27.90
C CYS A 24 -41.70 -44.50 27.11
N SER A 25 -42.80 -45.00 26.52
CA SER A 25 -43.79 -46.08 26.86
C SER A 25 -44.73 -45.70 28.02
N ALA A 26 -46.04 -46.03 28.02
CA ALA A 26 -46.93 -46.67 27.03
C ALA A 26 -47.90 -45.62 26.38
N SER A 27 -49.10 -45.83 25.80
CA SER A 27 -50.10 -46.93 25.62
C SER A 27 -50.75 -46.80 24.20
N ILE A 28 -51.55 -47.70 23.59
CA ILE A 28 -52.76 -48.51 23.96
C ILE A 28 -53.99 -47.58 24.18
N THR A 29 -55.16 -47.74 23.52
CA THR A 29 -55.89 -48.94 23.04
C THR A 29 -56.49 -48.80 21.62
N LEU A 30 -56.92 -49.91 21.01
CA LEU A 30 -57.69 -49.99 19.76
C LEU A 30 -59.20 -49.74 19.97
N SER A 31 -59.92 -49.46 18.88
CA SER A 31 -61.25 -50.03 18.60
C SER A 31 -61.32 -50.49 17.14
N HIS A 32 -61.75 -51.74 16.91
CA HIS A 32 -62.20 -52.25 15.61
C HIS A 32 -63.53 -51.54 15.22
N ASP A 33 -63.94 -51.48 13.95
CA ASP A 33 -64.63 -52.58 13.27
C ASP A 33 -64.59 -52.50 11.72
N LEU A 34 -64.99 -53.60 11.08
CA LEU A 34 -65.04 -53.81 9.63
C LEU A 34 -66.48 -54.08 9.19
N HIS A 35 -66.89 -53.51 8.06
CA HIS A 35 -67.53 -54.28 6.98
C HIS A 35 -67.54 -53.53 5.66
N GLU A 36 -67.72 -54.28 4.57
CA GLU A 36 -67.78 -53.75 3.21
C GLU A 36 -69.18 -53.26 2.83
N GLN A 37 -69.28 -52.26 1.96
CA GLN A 37 -69.59 -52.52 0.53
C GLN A 37 -69.51 -51.25 -0.34
N SER A 38 -69.52 -51.47 -1.65
CA SER A 38 -69.30 -50.52 -2.73
C SER A 38 -70.31 -49.37 -2.82
N SER A 39 -69.81 -48.16 -3.10
CA SER A 39 -70.44 -47.26 -4.07
C SER A 39 -69.34 -46.40 -4.75
N GLU A 40 -69.60 -45.96 -5.97
CA GLU A 40 -68.59 -45.30 -6.81
C GLU A 40 -68.40 -43.82 -6.48
N SER A 41 -67.19 -43.35 -6.80
CA SER A 41 -66.76 -41.99 -7.19
C SER A 41 -67.77 -40.80 -7.05
N PRO A 42 -67.28 -39.62 -6.64
CA PRO A 42 -66.26 -38.99 -7.47
C PRO A 42 -64.91 -38.84 -6.79
N HIS A 43 -63.89 -39.51 -7.34
CA HIS A 43 -62.57 -38.89 -7.43
C HIS A 43 -62.65 -37.72 -8.43
N ALA A 44 -63.30 -36.64 -8.00
CA ALA A 44 -62.93 -35.31 -8.42
C ALA A 44 -61.49 -35.11 -7.92
N SER A 45 -60.54 -35.54 -8.74
CA SER A 45 -59.13 -35.19 -8.61
C SER A 45 -59.05 -33.69 -8.87
N VAL A 46 -59.32 -32.91 -7.81
CA VAL A 46 -59.02 -31.49 -7.78
C VAL A 46 -57.53 -31.39 -8.01
N SER A 47 -57.17 -31.09 -9.26
CA SER A 47 -55.80 -30.93 -9.74
C SER A 47 -55.26 -29.64 -9.12
N ARG A 48 -54.95 -29.70 -7.82
CA ARG A 48 -54.41 -28.59 -7.04
C ARG A 48 -53.23 -28.02 -7.76
N ASP A 49 -53.38 -26.80 -8.23
CA ASP A 49 -52.35 -26.11 -8.96
C ASP A 49 -51.38 -25.42 -7.98
N THR A 50 -50.41 -24.73 -8.56
CA THR A 50 -49.46 -23.87 -7.85
C THR A 50 -50.14 -22.83 -6.94
N ALA A 51 -51.33 -22.31 -7.30
CA ALA A 51 -52.04 -21.28 -6.56
C ALA A 51 -52.77 -21.85 -5.33
N ASP A 52 -53.39 -23.03 -5.44
CA ASP A 52 -53.99 -23.75 -4.30
C ASP A 52 -52.97 -23.98 -3.17
N TYR A 53 -51.77 -24.47 -3.52
CA TYR A 53 -50.71 -24.68 -2.54
C TYR A 53 -50.20 -23.37 -1.94
N ILE A 54 -50.04 -22.30 -2.73
CA ILE A 54 -49.64 -20.97 -2.21
C ILE A 54 -50.70 -20.41 -1.25
N SER A 55 -51.98 -20.55 -1.58
CA SER A 55 -53.10 -20.14 -0.74
C SER A 55 -53.11 -20.91 0.58
N ALA A 56 -53.01 -22.24 0.53
CA ALA A 56 -52.98 -23.10 1.70
C ALA A 56 -51.79 -22.76 2.63
N VAL A 57 -50.57 -22.61 2.09
CA VAL A 57 -49.37 -22.24 2.87
C VAL A 57 -49.51 -20.88 3.55
N LEU A 58 -50.25 -19.92 2.96
CA LEU A 58 -50.53 -18.62 3.57
C LEU A 58 -51.52 -18.68 4.74
N THR A 59 -52.26 -19.78 4.92
CA THR A 59 -53.23 -19.96 6.03
C THR A 59 -52.71 -20.74 7.24
N CYS A 60 -51.47 -21.25 7.18
CA CYS A 60 -50.81 -21.96 8.29
C CYS A 60 -50.77 -21.08 9.56
N LYS A 61 -51.19 -21.64 10.70
CA LYS A 61 -51.15 -20.94 12.00
C LYS A 61 -49.96 -21.36 12.86
N ASN A 62 -49.35 -22.51 12.55
CA ASN A 62 -48.20 -23.06 13.25
C ASN A 62 -47.35 -23.93 12.30
N VAL A 63 -46.14 -24.32 12.73
CA VAL A 63 -45.18 -25.10 11.91
C VAL A 63 -45.71 -26.50 11.53
N SER A 64 -46.56 -27.13 12.35
CA SER A 64 -47.17 -28.43 12.01
C SER A 64 -48.12 -28.34 10.81
N ASP A 65 -48.79 -27.20 10.62
CA ASP A 65 -49.59 -26.95 9.41
C ASP A 65 -48.68 -26.85 8.18
N VAL A 66 -47.53 -26.18 8.31
CA VAL A 66 -46.53 -26.04 7.24
C VAL A 66 -45.96 -27.40 6.86
N TRP A 67 -45.60 -28.25 7.84
CA TRP A 67 -45.14 -29.62 7.58
C TRP A 67 -46.17 -30.47 6.81
N LYS A 68 -47.45 -30.40 7.19
CA LYS A 68 -48.53 -31.14 6.49
C LYS A 68 -48.65 -30.72 5.02
N ILE A 69 -48.61 -29.41 4.75
CA ILE A 69 -48.73 -28.90 3.37
C ILE A 69 -47.43 -29.15 2.59
N HIS A 70 -46.26 -29.02 3.22
CA HIS A 70 -44.97 -29.35 2.61
C HIS A 70 -44.92 -30.83 2.20
N ALA A 71 -45.41 -31.76 3.03
CA ALA A 71 -45.54 -33.17 2.67
C ALA A 71 -46.47 -33.37 1.45
N GLN A 72 -47.60 -32.66 1.37
CA GLN A 72 -48.48 -32.70 0.20
C GLN A 72 -47.81 -32.13 -1.06
N VAL A 73 -47.03 -31.05 -0.95
CA VAL A 73 -46.23 -30.47 -2.04
C VAL A 73 -45.17 -31.45 -2.56
N ILE A 74 -44.52 -32.20 -1.67
CA ILE A 74 -43.56 -33.27 -2.04
C ILE A 74 -44.29 -34.42 -2.77
N ILE A 75 -45.35 -34.97 -2.17
CA ILE A 75 -46.10 -36.12 -2.71
C ILE A 75 -46.69 -35.83 -4.10
N ASN A 76 -47.14 -34.59 -4.34
CA ASN A 76 -47.72 -34.19 -5.61
C ASN A 76 -46.69 -33.57 -6.60
N GLY A 77 -45.39 -33.63 -6.28
CA GLY A 77 -44.31 -33.23 -7.20
C GLY A 77 -44.05 -31.71 -7.32
N PHE A 78 -44.81 -30.86 -6.62
CA PHE A 78 -44.72 -29.39 -6.71
C PHE A 78 -43.51 -28.77 -6.00
N LEU A 79 -42.64 -29.57 -5.35
CA LEU A 79 -41.47 -29.06 -4.62
C LEU A 79 -40.51 -28.23 -5.48
N GLN A 80 -40.45 -28.50 -6.79
CA GLN A 80 -39.57 -27.79 -7.72
C GLN A 80 -40.24 -26.56 -8.37
N ASP A 81 -41.50 -26.26 -8.05
CA ASP A 81 -42.12 -24.96 -8.39
C ASP A 81 -41.61 -23.89 -7.43
N LEU A 82 -40.75 -23.00 -7.95
CA LEU A 82 -40.17 -21.88 -7.21
C LEU A 82 -41.20 -21.01 -6.47
N ARG A 83 -42.43 -20.88 -6.99
CA ARG A 83 -43.48 -20.06 -6.36
C ARG A 83 -44.02 -20.71 -5.09
N VAL A 84 -44.16 -22.04 -5.08
CA VAL A 84 -44.55 -22.82 -3.89
C VAL A 84 -43.37 -22.94 -2.93
N ALA A 85 -42.19 -23.30 -3.44
CA ALA A 85 -40.98 -23.49 -2.63
C ALA A 85 -40.55 -22.20 -1.90
N ASN A 86 -40.50 -21.06 -2.58
CA ASN A 86 -40.23 -19.77 -1.96
C ASN A 86 -41.29 -19.36 -0.93
N LYS A 87 -42.56 -19.76 -1.13
CA LYS A 87 -43.64 -19.50 -0.16
C LYS A 87 -43.47 -20.34 1.10
N LEU A 88 -43.12 -21.62 0.96
CA LEU A 88 -42.79 -22.51 2.07
C LEU A 88 -41.56 -22.00 2.85
N LEU A 89 -40.45 -21.69 2.16
CA LEU A 89 -39.25 -21.09 2.76
C LEU A 89 -39.60 -19.84 3.58
N TYR A 90 -40.39 -18.93 3.00
CA TYR A 90 -40.81 -17.70 3.66
C TYR A 90 -41.60 -17.98 4.94
N ILE A 91 -42.55 -18.93 4.91
CA ILE A 91 -43.37 -19.24 6.08
C ILE A 91 -42.58 -19.98 7.16
N TYR A 92 -41.68 -20.92 6.83
CA TYR A 92 -40.74 -21.51 7.80
C TYR A 92 -39.86 -20.44 8.45
N ALA A 93 -39.28 -19.52 7.66
CA ALA A 93 -38.50 -18.39 8.17
C ALA A 93 -39.35 -17.41 9.01
N GLN A 94 -40.63 -17.21 8.69
CA GLN A 94 -41.52 -16.39 9.51
C GLN A 94 -41.75 -17.01 10.89
N PHE A 95 -42.03 -18.31 10.97
CA PHE A 95 -42.14 -19.07 12.22
C PHE A 95 -40.79 -19.35 12.92
N ARG A 96 -39.66 -18.86 12.39
CA ARG A 96 -38.28 -19.11 12.88
C ARG A 96 -37.82 -20.58 12.82
N ALA A 97 -38.52 -21.43 12.06
CA ALA A 97 -38.15 -22.82 11.79
C ALA A 97 -37.01 -22.88 10.75
N ILE A 98 -35.85 -22.29 11.09
CA ILE A 98 -34.78 -22.02 10.13
C ILE A 98 -34.06 -23.29 9.66
N ALA A 99 -34.04 -24.35 10.46
CA ALA A 99 -33.49 -25.65 10.07
C ALA A 99 -34.38 -26.37 9.03
N ASP A 100 -35.71 -26.29 9.17
CA ASP A 100 -36.65 -26.77 8.15
C ASP A 100 -36.54 -25.97 6.85
N ALA A 101 -36.36 -24.63 6.97
CA ALA A 101 -36.12 -23.77 5.83
C ALA A 101 -34.80 -24.08 5.11
N GLU A 102 -33.69 -24.28 5.86
CA GLU A 102 -32.39 -24.65 5.28
C GLU A 102 -32.43 -26.02 4.61
N LYS A 103 -33.09 -27.01 5.23
CA LYS A 103 -33.27 -28.33 4.61
C LYS A 103 -34.10 -28.26 3.31
N LEU A 104 -35.22 -27.55 3.32
CA LEU A 104 -36.02 -27.30 2.11
C LEU A 104 -35.18 -26.59 1.05
N PHE A 105 -34.42 -25.57 1.46
CA PHE A 105 -33.54 -24.82 0.56
C PHE A 105 -32.53 -25.76 -0.11
N ASP A 106 -31.87 -26.65 0.63
CA ASP A 106 -30.94 -27.63 0.06
C ASP A 106 -31.61 -28.63 -0.90
N GLU A 107 -32.85 -29.06 -0.62
CA GLU A 107 -33.65 -29.97 -1.47
C GLU A 107 -34.18 -29.32 -2.78
N MET A 108 -34.16 -27.99 -2.90
CA MET A 108 -34.52 -27.28 -4.14
C MET A 108 -33.43 -27.37 -5.21
N THR A 109 -33.73 -27.98 -6.37
CA THR A 109 -32.77 -28.13 -7.48
C THR A 109 -32.46 -26.81 -8.20
N VAL A 110 -33.40 -25.87 -8.20
CA VAL A 110 -33.26 -24.51 -8.74
C VAL A 110 -33.59 -23.52 -7.61
N LYS A 111 -32.82 -22.43 -7.53
CA LYS A 111 -32.94 -21.38 -6.51
C LYS A 111 -32.87 -20.01 -7.19
N ASP A 112 -33.83 -19.14 -6.92
CA ASP A 112 -33.89 -17.78 -7.47
C ASP A 112 -33.49 -16.72 -6.41
N PRO A 113 -33.32 -15.43 -6.78
CA PRO A 113 -32.93 -14.39 -5.83
C PRO A 113 -33.86 -14.25 -4.61
N VAL A 114 -35.13 -14.68 -4.71
CA VAL A 114 -36.09 -14.68 -3.60
C VAL A 114 -35.87 -15.88 -2.69
N SER A 115 -35.55 -17.07 -3.22
CA SER A 115 -35.11 -18.23 -2.42
C SER A 115 -33.94 -17.82 -1.51
N TRP A 116 -32.96 -17.14 -2.10
CA TRP A 116 -31.74 -16.69 -1.42
C TRP A 116 -31.99 -15.57 -0.40
N SER A 117 -32.77 -14.53 -0.75
CA SER A 117 -33.00 -13.40 0.16
C SER A 117 -33.85 -13.78 1.38
N VAL A 118 -34.79 -14.71 1.21
CA VAL A 118 -35.56 -15.32 2.30
C VAL A 118 -34.64 -16.04 3.29
N MET A 119 -33.64 -16.79 2.84
CA MET A 119 -32.69 -17.47 3.73
C MET A 119 -31.75 -16.49 4.45
N VAL A 120 -31.19 -15.49 3.74
CA VAL A 120 -30.37 -14.43 4.37
C VAL A 120 -31.17 -13.69 5.44
N GLY A 121 -32.44 -13.37 5.16
CA GLY A 121 -33.39 -12.76 6.09
C GLY A 121 -33.80 -13.66 7.26
N GLY A 122 -34.00 -14.95 7.01
CA GLY A 122 -34.34 -15.94 8.03
C GLY A 122 -33.26 -16.06 9.10
N PHE A 123 -32.00 -16.26 8.68
CA PHE A 123 -30.84 -16.28 9.59
C PHE A 123 -30.64 -14.93 10.30
N ALA A 124 -30.83 -13.80 9.61
CA ALA A 124 -30.77 -12.48 10.25
C ALA A 124 -31.90 -12.24 11.28
N LYS A 125 -33.07 -12.87 11.10
CA LYS A 125 -34.22 -12.80 12.01
C LYS A 125 -34.04 -13.66 13.28
N THR A 126 -33.22 -14.70 13.22
CA THR A 126 -32.81 -15.52 14.38
C THR A 126 -31.52 -15.03 15.05
N ASN A 127 -30.95 -13.91 14.60
CA ASN A 127 -29.64 -13.37 14.97
C ASN A 127 -28.44 -14.28 14.61
N ASP A 128 -28.62 -15.29 13.75
CA ASP A 128 -27.50 -16.04 13.15
C ASP A 128 -26.87 -15.24 12.01
N PHE A 129 -26.15 -14.21 12.40
CA PHE A 129 -25.40 -13.35 11.50
C PHE A 129 -24.24 -14.09 10.80
N VAL A 130 -23.84 -15.28 11.25
CA VAL A 130 -22.75 -16.06 10.65
C VAL A 130 -23.27 -16.83 9.43
N ASN A 131 -24.38 -17.56 9.56
CA ASN A 131 -25.01 -18.20 8.41
C ASN A 131 -25.66 -17.19 7.46
N SER A 132 -26.24 -16.09 7.96
CA SER A 132 -26.70 -14.98 7.10
C SER A 132 -25.57 -14.44 6.21
N LEU A 133 -24.35 -14.26 6.76
CA LEU A 133 -23.15 -13.89 6.00
C LEU A 133 -22.63 -14.98 5.07
N ARG A 134 -22.74 -16.26 5.45
CA ARG A 134 -22.38 -17.40 4.59
C ARG A 134 -23.25 -17.42 3.34
N VAL A 135 -24.58 -17.46 3.52
CA VAL A 135 -25.56 -17.48 2.44
C VAL A 135 -25.39 -16.25 1.55
N PHE A 136 -25.23 -15.04 2.11
CA PHE A 136 -24.96 -13.83 1.30
C PHE A 136 -23.70 -13.96 0.43
N ARG A 137 -22.61 -14.54 0.97
CA ARG A 137 -21.37 -14.81 0.20
C ARG A 137 -21.57 -15.88 -0.88
N GLU A 138 -22.54 -16.79 -0.73
CA GLU A 138 -22.90 -17.76 -1.76
C GLU A 138 -23.70 -17.09 -2.91
N ILE A 139 -24.61 -16.14 -2.62
CA ILE A 139 -25.27 -15.32 -3.65
C ILE A 139 -24.25 -14.51 -4.46
N VAL A 140 -23.33 -13.84 -3.77
CA VAL A 140 -22.29 -13.02 -4.42
C VAL A 140 -21.33 -13.86 -5.28
N ARG A 141 -21.21 -15.17 -5.01
CA ARG A 141 -20.41 -16.12 -5.83
C ARG A 141 -21.19 -16.72 -6.99
N SER A 142 -22.49 -16.99 -6.82
CA SER A 142 -23.34 -17.58 -7.88
C SER A 142 -23.66 -16.62 -9.02
N SER A 143 -23.23 -15.35 -8.92
CA SER A 143 -23.42 -14.30 -9.94
C SER A 143 -24.90 -13.98 -10.23
N LEU A 144 -25.80 -14.36 -9.32
CA LEU A 144 -27.21 -13.99 -9.37
C LEU A 144 -27.37 -12.49 -9.02
N ASN A 145 -28.29 -11.82 -9.73
CA ASN A 145 -28.68 -10.45 -9.39
C ASN A 145 -29.40 -10.45 -8.03
N LEU A 146 -28.98 -9.56 -7.13
CA LEU A 146 -29.67 -9.36 -5.85
C LEU A 146 -31.07 -8.80 -6.05
N ASP A 147 -32.00 -9.23 -5.20
CA ASP A 147 -33.31 -8.61 -5.06
C ASP A 147 -33.25 -7.28 -4.27
N ASN A 148 -34.41 -6.66 -4.09
CA ASN A 148 -34.51 -5.39 -3.36
C ASN A 148 -34.37 -5.51 -1.83
N TYR A 149 -34.36 -6.72 -1.28
CA TYR A 149 -34.44 -6.96 0.16
C TYR A 149 -33.10 -7.43 0.77
N THR A 150 -32.25 -8.11 -0.02
CA THR A 150 -30.97 -8.66 0.44
C THR A 150 -30.02 -7.59 0.99
N LEU A 151 -29.85 -6.45 0.30
CA LEU A 151 -28.94 -5.38 0.75
C LEU A 151 -29.40 -4.72 2.06
N PRO A 152 -30.67 -4.28 2.24
CA PRO A 152 -31.16 -3.79 3.53
C PRO A 152 -30.98 -4.77 4.69
N ILE A 153 -31.19 -6.07 4.47
CA ILE A 153 -30.95 -7.11 5.48
C ILE A 153 -29.45 -7.14 5.84
N MET A 154 -28.57 -7.16 4.85
CA MET A 154 -27.13 -7.20 5.08
C MET A 154 -26.56 -5.92 5.71
N ILE A 155 -27.14 -4.74 5.43
CA ILE A 155 -26.80 -3.49 6.12
C ILE A 155 -27.12 -3.60 7.61
N ARG A 156 -28.27 -4.21 7.98
CA ARG A 156 -28.58 -4.52 9.39
C ARG A 156 -27.55 -5.50 9.98
N VAL A 157 -27.22 -6.59 9.28
CA VAL A 157 -26.21 -7.56 9.75
C VAL A 157 -24.84 -6.88 9.96
N CYS A 158 -24.45 -5.97 9.07
CA CYS A 158 -23.24 -5.17 9.20
C CYS A 158 -23.25 -4.27 10.45
N ARG A 159 -24.39 -3.63 10.73
CA ARG A 159 -24.59 -2.79 11.94
C ARG A 159 -24.42 -3.61 13.23
N GLU A 160 -25.05 -4.78 13.31
CA GLU A 160 -24.95 -5.65 14.50
C GLU A 160 -23.55 -6.27 14.65
N LYS A 161 -22.83 -6.51 13.54
CA LYS A 161 -21.47 -7.08 13.55
C LYS A 161 -20.35 -6.05 13.72
N ARG A 162 -20.57 -4.78 13.37
CA ARG A 162 -19.56 -3.70 13.29
C ARG A 162 -18.30 -4.09 12.47
N ASP A 163 -18.45 -4.99 11.50
CA ASP A 163 -17.35 -5.57 10.72
C ASP A 163 -17.12 -4.77 9.42
N VAL A 164 -15.95 -4.10 9.34
CA VAL A 164 -15.56 -3.25 8.19
C VAL A 164 -15.26 -4.07 6.92
N PHE A 165 -14.93 -5.37 7.02
CA PHE A 165 -14.85 -6.25 5.84
C PHE A 165 -16.24 -6.65 5.33
N VAL A 166 -17.22 -6.81 6.22
CA VAL A 166 -18.64 -6.98 5.84
C VAL A 166 -19.18 -5.70 5.20
N GLY A 167 -18.88 -4.53 5.79
CA GLY A 167 -19.25 -3.23 5.22
C GLY A 167 -18.68 -3.03 3.81
N ARG A 168 -17.38 -3.26 3.62
CA ARG A 168 -16.73 -3.19 2.30
C ARG A 168 -17.31 -4.18 1.29
N LEU A 169 -17.61 -5.42 1.71
CA LEU A 169 -18.25 -6.41 0.84
C LEU A 169 -19.65 -5.96 0.39
N ILE A 170 -20.47 -5.42 1.29
CA ILE A 170 -21.81 -4.90 0.96
C ILE A 170 -21.71 -3.69 0.02
N HIS A 171 -20.78 -2.78 0.28
CA HIS A 171 -20.56 -1.57 -0.51
C HIS A 171 -20.09 -1.88 -1.95
N ASP A 172 -19.14 -2.82 -2.11
CA ASP A 172 -18.71 -3.33 -3.42
C ASP A 172 -19.86 -4.01 -4.20
N VAL A 173 -20.74 -4.72 -3.50
CA VAL A 173 -21.89 -5.40 -4.11
C VAL A 173 -23.00 -4.41 -4.46
N ALA A 174 -23.28 -3.41 -3.62
CA ALA A 174 -24.22 -2.33 -3.92
C ALA A 174 -23.80 -1.54 -5.18
N LEU A 175 -22.51 -1.27 -5.37
CA LEU A 175 -22.01 -0.69 -6.62
C LEU A 175 -22.23 -1.58 -7.85
N LYS A 176 -21.98 -2.89 -7.72
CA LYS A 176 -22.16 -3.87 -8.82
C LYS A 176 -23.64 -3.99 -9.18
N SER A 177 -24.52 -4.03 -8.20
CA SER A 177 -25.99 -3.96 -8.34
C SER A 177 -26.54 -2.57 -8.67
N GLY A 178 -25.68 -1.56 -8.84
CA GLY A 178 -26.08 -0.25 -9.37
C GLY A 178 -26.80 0.69 -8.40
N ARG A 179 -26.50 0.65 -7.09
CA ARG A 179 -27.14 1.49 -6.05
C ARG A 179 -26.19 2.56 -5.47
N PRO A 180 -25.94 3.66 -6.19
CA PRO A 180 -24.96 4.66 -5.76
C PRO A 180 -25.48 5.61 -4.65
N ASP A 181 -26.78 5.87 -4.51
CA ASP A 181 -27.31 6.73 -3.44
C ASP A 181 -27.10 6.12 -2.05
N GLU A 182 -27.44 4.84 -1.89
CA GLU A 182 -27.19 4.06 -0.66
C GLU A 182 -25.70 4.09 -0.27
N SER A 183 -24.81 4.07 -1.27
CA SER A 183 -23.36 4.16 -1.09
C SER A 183 -22.95 5.55 -0.58
N TRP A 184 -23.44 6.63 -1.19
CA TRP A 184 -23.14 8.00 -0.77
C TRP A 184 -23.63 8.33 0.64
N VAL A 185 -24.84 7.90 0.99
CA VAL A 185 -25.41 8.11 2.34
C VAL A 185 -24.56 7.43 3.41
N LEU A 186 -23.98 6.26 3.13
CA LEU A 186 -23.06 5.58 4.03
C LEU A 186 -21.77 6.40 4.25
N PHE A 187 -21.22 7.02 3.20
CA PHE A 187 -20.01 7.84 3.28
C PHE A 187 -20.19 9.14 4.05
N GLU A 188 -21.26 9.89 3.80
CA GLU A 188 -21.53 11.10 4.60
C GLU A 188 -21.85 10.74 6.04
N LYS A 189 -22.49 9.60 6.28
CA LYS A 189 -22.70 9.11 7.64
C LYS A 189 -21.38 8.79 8.34
N MET A 190 -20.45 8.07 7.70
CA MET A 190 -19.11 7.82 8.25
C MET A 190 -18.39 9.13 8.62
N ARG A 191 -18.32 10.09 7.68
CA ARG A 191 -17.70 11.41 7.89
C ARG A 191 -18.36 12.20 9.03
N ASN A 192 -19.68 12.14 9.14
CA ASN A 192 -20.44 12.86 10.18
C ASN A 192 -20.37 12.15 11.56
N GLU A 193 -20.03 10.86 11.60
CA GLU A 193 -19.74 10.07 12.81
C GLU A 193 -18.23 10.01 13.11
N GLY A 194 -17.44 10.93 12.55
CA GLY A 194 -15.97 11.00 12.66
C GLY A 194 -15.25 10.07 11.69
N ILE A 195 -15.65 8.79 11.71
CA ILE A 195 -15.05 7.64 11.02
C ILE A 195 -14.48 8.01 9.64
N VAL A 196 -13.16 8.19 9.58
CA VAL A 196 -12.46 8.51 8.33
C VAL A 196 -12.59 7.34 7.34
N PRO A 197 -13.11 7.56 6.12
CA PRO A 197 -13.32 6.46 5.16
C PRO A 197 -12.02 5.93 4.59
N ASP A 198 -11.85 4.60 4.61
CA ASP A 198 -10.64 3.95 4.11
C ASP A 198 -10.49 4.08 2.59
N ARG A 199 -9.29 3.75 2.09
CA ARG A 199 -8.95 3.86 0.67
C ARG A 199 -9.89 3.06 -0.25
N ALA A 200 -10.48 1.96 0.21
CA ALA A 200 -11.43 1.19 -0.57
C ALA A 200 -12.79 1.90 -0.61
N ALA A 201 -13.31 2.33 0.54
CA ALA A 201 -14.53 3.12 0.64
C ALA A 201 -14.45 4.37 -0.25
N VAL A 202 -13.38 5.16 -0.14
CA VAL A 202 -13.11 6.36 -0.95
C VAL A 202 -13.22 6.09 -2.46
N VAL A 203 -12.56 5.05 -2.98
CA VAL A 203 -12.61 4.69 -4.42
C VAL A 203 -14.02 4.26 -4.84
N THR A 204 -14.72 3.52 -3.98
CA THR A 204 -16.08 3.05 -4.22
C THR A 204 -17.09 4.22 -4.25
N ILE A 205 -16.90 5.27 -3.45
CA ILE A 205 -17.72 6.48 -3.51
C ILE A 205 -17.43 7.35 -4.74
N VAL A 206 -16.17 7.45 -5.20
CA VAL A 206 -15.87 8.16 -6.49
C VAL A 206 -16.70 7.57 -7.63
N ASN A 207 -16.87 6.25 -7.66
CA ASN A 207 -17.70 5.55 -8.64
C ASN A 207 -19.20 5.79 -8.41
N ALA A 208 -19.65 5.90 -7.15
CA ALA A 208 -21.03 6.26 -6.83
C ALA A 208 -21.38 7.69 -7.32
N CYS A 209 -20.56 8.69 -7.01
CA CYS A 209 -20.77 10.07 -7.49
C CYS A 209 -20.79 10.16 -9.02
N ALA A 210 -19.94 9.38 -9.70
CA ALA A 210 -19.91 9.30 -11.16
C ALA A 210 -21.20 8.69 -11.74
N LYS A 211 -21.74 7.63 -11.13
CA LYS A 211 -23.03 7.03 -11.55
C LYS A 211 -24.23 7.96 -11.29
N LEU A 212 -24.16 8.83 -10.28
CA LEU A 212 -25.20 9.80 -9.95
C LEU A 212 -25.15 11.10 -10.78
N GLY A 213 -24.07 11.34 -11.53
CA GLY A 213 -23.80 12.66 -12.11
C GLY A 213 -23.61 13.78 -11.07
N ALA A 214 -23.45 13.42 -9.79
CA ALA A 214 -23.49 14.37 -8.67
C ALA A 214 -22.13 15.06 -8.48
N LEU A 215 -21.83 16.02 -9.36
CA LEU A 215 -20.52 16.68 -9.43
C LEU A 215 -20.10 17.33 -8.10
N HIS A 216 -21.02 17.97 -7.36
CA HIS A 216 -20.72 18.57 -6.05
C HIS A 216 -20.22 17.53 -5.02
N LYS A 217 -20.80 16.32 -5.04
CA LYS A 217 -20.41 15.19 -4.18
C LYS A 217 -19.01 14.69 -4.54
N ALA A 218 -18.71 14.64 -5.84
CA ALA A 218 -17.39 14.27 -6.34
C ALA A 218 -16.29 15.29 -5.97
N VAL A 219 -16.60 16.59 -5.91
CA VAL A 219 -15.64 17.65 -5.49
C VAL A 219 -15.27 17.50 -4.01
N VAL A 220 -16.26 17.42 -3.11
CA VAL A 220 -16.03 17.25 -1.66
C VAL A 220 -15.18 16.00 -1.35
N LEU A 221 -15.38 14.92 -2.10
CA LEU A 221 -14.56 13.71 -2.00
C LEU A 221 -13.17 13.85 -2.64
N HIS A 222 -13.04 14.61 -3.71
CA HIS A 222 -11.79 14.81 -4.45
C HIS A 222 -10.77 15.65 -3.67
N ASP A 223 -11.23 16.63 -2.89
CA ASP A 223 -10.35 17.53 -2.14
C ASP A 223 -9.78 16.82 -0.91
N TYR A 224 -10.57 15.95 -0.27
CA TYR A 224 -10.17 15.05 0.81
C TYR A 224 -9.04 14.08 0.45
N ILE A 225 -8.89 13.70 -0.83
CA ILE A 225 -7.91 12.69 -1.30
C ILE A 225 -6.48 13.26 -1.45
N ARG A 226 -6.30 14.59 -1.39
CA ARG A 226 -5.15 15.28 -2.00
C ARG A 226 -4.00 15.68 -1.07
N LEU A 227 -4.11 15.47 0.24
CA LEU A 227 -3.43 16.33 1.23
C LEU A 227 -2.37 15.57 2.06
N MET A 228 -1.18 15.33 1.49
CA MET A 228 0.01 14.82 2.20
C MET A 228 1.31 15.41 1.61
N ASP A 229 2.39 15.44 2.40
CA ASP A 229 3.50 16.41 2.33
C ASP A 229 4.77 15.93 1.59
N PHE A 230 5.64 16.79 1.03
CA PHE A 230 6.71 16.37 0.09
C PHE A 230 8.07 17.14 0.17
N PRO A 231 9.23 16.53 -0.18
CA PRO A 231 10.52 17.22 -0.33
C PRO A 231 10.62 18.05 -1.62
N VAL A 232 11.43 19.12 -1.64
CA VAL A 232 11.48 20.01 -2.80
C VAL A 232 12.84 20.66 -3.07
N GLY A 233 13.16 20.88 -4.35
CA GLY A 233 14.24 21.80 -4.77
C GLY A 233 15.66 21.63 -4.22
N PRO A 234 16.16 20.43 -3.81
CA PRO A 234 17.49 20.33 -3.20
C PRO A 234 18.60 20.73 -4.19
N MET A 235 19.65 21.40 -3.71
CA MET A 235 20.79 21.83 -4.53
C MET A 235 22.04 22.12 -3.68
N VAL A 236 23.17 22.34 -4.36
CA VAL A 236 24.37 22.97 -3.79
C VAL A 236 24.63 24.31 -4.50
N TYR A 237 25.00 25.34 -3.74
CA TYR A 237 25.39 26.66 -4.26
C TYR A 237 26.48 27.25 -3.37
N LYS A 238 27.58 27.75 -3.95
CA LYS A 238 28.73 28.34 -3.22
C LYS A 238 29.30 27.46 -2.07
N GLY A 239 29.19 26.13 -2.17
CA GLY A 239 29.62 25.20 -1.11
C GLY A 239 28.66 25.11 0.09
N VAL A 240 27.43 25.60 -0.06
CA VAL A 240 26.31 25.42 0.87
C VAL A 240 25.29 24.51 0.21
N TYR A 241 24.81 23.50 0.93
CA TYR A 241 23.69 22.67 0.53
C TYR A 241 22.38 23.34 0.96
N HIS A 242 21.41 23.43 0.06
CA HIS A 242 20.08 23.96 0.32
C HIS A 242 19.06 22.82 0.21
N LEU A 243 18.21 22.69 1.22
CA LEU A 243 17.04 21.82 1.21
C LEU A 243 15.80 22.69 1.35
N PHE A 244 14.81 22.47 0.47
CA PHE A 244 13.48 23.01 0.63
C PHE A 244 12.50 21.84 0.84
N TYR A 245 11.39 22.11 1.51
CA TYR A 245 10.38 21.10 1.79
C TYR A 245 9.01 21.78 1.85
N GLN A 246 7.98 21.07 1.38
CA GLN A 246 6.61 21.47 1.70
C GLN A 246 6.46 21.44 3.23
N TYR A 247 5.75 22.42 3.77
CA TYR A 247 5.61 22.64 5.20
C TYR A 247 4.31 23.39 5.49
N ASN A 248 3.60 22.98 6.55
CA ASN A 248 2.47 23.72 7.10
C ASN A 248 2.93 24.57 8.31
N PRO A 249 3.03 25.91 8.19
CA PRO A 249 3.40 26.79 9.29
C PRO A 249 2.29 26.99 10.33
N LYS A 250 1.25 26.14 10.34
CA LYS A 250 0.07 26.23 11.23
C LYS A 250 -0.38 24.90 11.83
N GLY A 251 0.40 23.81 11.72
CA GLY A 251 0.08 22.54 12.37
C GLY A 251 0.69 21.30 11.70
N ALA A 252 0.60 20.15 12.38
CA ALA A 252 1.22 18.90 11.94
C ALA A 252 0.57 18.24 10.71
N VAL A 253 -0.74 18.44 10.50
CA VAL A 253 -1.46 17.89 9.33
C VAL A 253 -1.30 18.80 8.10
N TRP A 254 -1.44 18.25 6.90
CA TRP A 254 -1.22 19.00 5.64
C TRP A 254 -2.17 20.20 5.50
N GLY A 255 -1.61 21.37 5.15
CA GLY A 255 -2.38 22.60 4.90
C GLY A 255 -1.46 23.82 4.75
N ASN A 256 -1.98 24.95 4.28
CA ASN A 256 -1.25 26.24 4.19
C ASN A 256 0.13 26.18 3.51
N ILE A 257 0.37 25.22 2.61
CA ILE A 257 1.72 24.79 2.24
C ILE A 257 2.60 25.92 1.68
N VAL A 258 3.75 26.08 2.33
CA VAL A 258 4.90 26.89 1.90
C VAL A 258 6.10 25.98 1.60
N TRP A 259 7.11 26.50 0.92
CA TRP A 259 8.46 25.93 0.90
C TRP A 259 9.23 26.47 2.10
N ALA A 260 9.33 25.69 3.17
CA ALA A 260 10.33 25.93 4.20
C ALA A 260 11.74 25.69 3.63
N HIS A 261 12.75 26.29 4.26
CA HIS A 261 14.12 26.31 3.77
C HIS A 261 15.09 25.99 4.91
N SER A 262 16.08 25.15 4.65
CA SER A 262 17.22 24.93 5.54
C SER A 262 18.52 24.81 4.75
N VAL A 263 19.63 25.17 5.38
CA VAL A 263 20.97 25.11 4.79
C VAL A 263 21.93 24.28 5.63
N SER A 264 22.89 23.65 4.95
CA SER A 264 23.90 22.77 5.56
C SER A 264 25.25 22.89 4.84
N LYS A 265 26.33 22.43 5.49
CA LYS A 265 27.68 22.31 4.90
C LYS A 265 28.12 20.86 4.69
N ASP A 266 27.35 19.90 5.20
CA ASP A 266 27.69 18.48 5.27
C ASP A 266 26.48 17.55 5.02
N LEU A 267 25.31 18.12 4.71
CA LEU A 267 24.01 17.45 4.56
C LEU A 267 23.46 16.78 5.84
N ILE A 268 24.10 16.97 7.00
CA ILE A 268 23.76 16.34 8.29
C ILE A 268 23.37 17.38 9.34
N ASN A 269 24.10 18.48 9.44
CA ASN A 269 23.84 19.59 10.35
C ASN A 269 23.07 20.69 9.62
N TRP A 270 21.85 20.98 10.08
CA TRP A 270 20.89 21.87 9.38
C TRP A 270 20.52 23.11 10.18
N GLU A 271 20.66 24.26 9.51
CA GLU A 271 20.25 25.59 9.98
C GLU A 271 18.98 26.02 9.25
N ALA A 272 17.89 26.23 10.02
CA ALA A 272 16.61 26.67 9.48
C ALA A 272 16.67 28.14 9.03
N LEU A 273 15.96 28.45 7.96
CA LEU A 273 15.76 29.79 7.43
C LEU A 273 14.25 30.06 7.26
N GLU A 274 13.88 31.32 7.05
CA GLU A 274 12.51 31.70 6.73
C GLU A 274 11.98 30.99 5.47
N PRO A 275 10.65 30.75 5.35
CA PRO A 275 10.08 30.11 4.17
C PRO A 275 10.38 30.86 2.87
N ALA A 276 11.16 30.22 1.99
CA ALA A 276 11.67 30.83 0.77
C ALA A 276 10.59 31.13 -0.28
N ILE A 277 9.55 30.28 -0.37
CA ILE A 277 8.44 30.43 -1.33
C ILE A 277 7.13 30.14 -0.61
N TYR A 278 6.21 31.09 -0.63
CA TYR A 278 4.90 31.00 0.03
C TYR A 278 3.81 31.63 -0.86
N PRO A 279 2.52 31.27 -0.70
CA PRO A 279 1.42 31.88 -1.46
C PRO A 279 1.40 33.40 -1.31
N SER A 280 1.48 34.13 -2.43
CA SER A 280 1.45 35.61 -2.39
C SER A 280 1.09 36.32 -3.69
N LYS A 281 0.92 35.60 -4.81
CA LYS A 281 0.49 36.16 -6.10
C LYS A 281 -0.59 35.26 -6.71
N TRP A 282 -1.40 35.79 -7.63
CA TRP A 282 -2.57 35.09 -8.21
C TRP A 282 -2.23 33.68 -8.77
N PHE A 283 -0.98 33.47 -9.19
CA PHE A 283 -0.47 32.22 -9.74
C PHE A 283 -0.06 31.16 -8.71
N ASP A 284 -0.07 31.48 -7.41
CA ASP A 284 0.21 30.53 -6.32
C ASP A 284 -0.61 30.77 -5.03
N ILE A 285 -1.65 31.61 -5.10
CA ILE A 285 -2.45 32.08 -3.96
C ILE A 285 -3.10 30.95 -3.15
N ASN A 286 -3.41 29.81 -3.79
CA ASN A 286 -4.01 28.63 -3.14
C ASN A 286 -2.96 27.55 -2.76
N GLY A 287 -1.66 27.81 -2.92
CA GLY A 287 -0.59 26.91 -2.51
C GLY A 287 0.65 26.96 -3.41
N THR A 288 1.83 26.81 -2.78
CA THR A 288 3.14 26.65 -3.46
C THR A 288 3.61 25.20 -3.32
N TRP A 289 3.26 24.38 -4.30
CA TRP A 289 3.52 22.93 -4.33
C TRP A 289 4.91 22.60 -4.89
N SER A 290 5.20 21.30 -5.05
CA SER A 290 6.52 20.76 -5.38
C SER A 290 7.13 21.26 -6.70
N GLY A 291 8.43 21.04 -6.84
CA GLY A 291 9.29 21.62 -7.86
C GLY A 291 10.76 21.21 -7.70
N SER A 292 11.65 21.89 -8.41
CA SER A 292 13.09 21.58 -8.44
C SER A 292 13.93 22.84 -8.66
N ALA A 293 15.17 22.83 -8.18
CA ALA A 293 16.15 23.89 -8.44
C ALA A 293 17.05 23.53 -9.62
N THR A 294 17.47 24.52 -10.40
CA THR A 294 18.46 24.38 -11.48
C THR A 294 19.47 25.51 -11.39
N ASN A 295 20.78 25.20 -11.35
CA ASN A 295 21.81 26.22 -11.49
C ASN A 295 21.97 26.60 -12.98
N VAL A 296 21.54 27.80 -13.36
CA VAL A 296 21.57 28.28 -14.74
C VAL A 296 22.82 29.14 -14.96
N PRO A 297 23.75 28.76 -15.86
CA PRO A 297 24.99 29.51 -16.10
C PRO A 297 24.73 31.00 -16.39
N GLY A 298 25.47 31.86 -15.69
CA GLY A 298 25.32 33.33 -15.78
C GLY A 298 24.07 33.91 -15.11
N LYS A 299 23.15 33.09 -14.58
CA LYS A 299 21.95 33.54 -13.85
C LYS A 299 21.88 33.04 -12.40
N GLY A 300 22.67 32.01 -12.05
CA GLY A 300 22.62 31.37 -10.73
C GLY A 300 21.46 30.38 -10.60
N PRO A 301 21.12 29.95 -9.36
CA PRO A 301 20.04 29.01 -9.14
C PRO A 301 18.67 29.63 -9.43
N VAL A 302 17.85 28.87 -10.14
CA VAL A 302 16.44 29.17 -10.43
C VAL A 302 15.60 28.01 -9.92
N ILE A 303 14.58 28.31 -9.10
CA ILE A 303 13.59 27.33 -8.69
C ILE A 303 12.45 27.32 -9.70
N LEU A 304 12.03 26.14 -10.13
CA LEU A 304 10.78 25.90 -10.85
C LEU A 304 9.83 25.17 -9.92
N TYR A 305 8.57 25.60 -9.82
CA TYR A 305 7.59 25.02 -8.88
C TYR A 305 6.15 25.06 -9.41
N THR A 306 5.28 24.21 -8.87
CA THR A 306 3.84 24.28 -9.15
C THR A 306 3.16 25.27 -8.21
N GLY A 307 2.50 26.29 -8.76
CA GLY A 307 1.55 27.12 -8.00
C GLY A 307 0.11 26.70 -8.26
N ILE A 308 -0.75 26.96 -7.28
CA ILE A 308 -2.20 26.74 -7.37
C ILE A 308 -2.93 28.08 -7.48
N THR A 309 -3.67 28.27 -8.57
CA THR A 309 -4.52 29.46 -8.77
C THR A 309 -5.79 29.42 -7.91
N GLU A 310 -6.51 30.55 -7.85
CA GLU A 310 -7.89 30.64 -7.34
C GLU A 310 -8.80 29.52 -7.88
N ASN A 311 -8.79 29.28 -9.18
CA ASN A 311 -9.54 28.20 -9.85
C ASN A 311 -8.92 26.78 -9.68
N HIS A 312 -8.21 26.54 -8.57
CA HIS A 312 -7.51 25.28 -8.21
C HIS A 312 -6.72 24.61 -9.35
N THR A 313 -6.19 25.42 -10.27
CA THR A 313 -5.43 24.96 -11.43
C THR A 313 -3.94 24.97 -11.11
N GLN A 314 -3.28 23.85 -11.38
CA GLN A 314 -1.85 23.66 -11.24
C GLN A 314 -1.15 24.26 -12.47
N ILE A 315 -0.25 25.21 -12.23
CA ILE A 315 0.55 25.91 -13.24
C ILE A 315 2.00 25.97 -12.77
N GLN A 316 2.95 25.99 -13.71
CA GLN A 316 4.37 26.01 -13.36
C GLN A 316 4.90 27.44 -13.37
N ASN A 317 5.50 27.82 -12.26
CA ASN A 317 6.08 29.11 -11.98
C ASN A 317 7.60 28.98 -11.80
N TYR A 318 8.29 30.12 -11.78
CA TYR A 318 9.70 30.20 -11.38
C TYR A 318 9.93 31.28 -10.31
N ALA A 319 10.95 31.04 -9.49
CA ALA A 319 11.48 31.97 -8.51
C ALA A 319 13.01 32.07 -8.65
N ILE A 320 13.56 33.24 -8.34
CA ILE A 320 14.99 33.54 -8.39
C ILE A 320 15.43 34.19 -7.07
N PRO A 321 16.68 34.02 -6.61
CA PRO A 321 17.18 34.75 -5.45
C PRO A 321 17.11 36.26 -5.65
N GLN A 322 16.78 37.00 -4.60
CA GLN A 322 16.85 38.46 -4.58
C GLN A 322 18.31 38.95 -4.56
N ASP A 323 19.17 38.24 -3.83
CA ASP A 323 20.61 38.45 -3.84
C ASP A 323 21.33 37.14 -4.17
N LEU A 324 22.22 37.18 -5.17
CA LEU A 324 23.11 36.09 -5.52
C LEU A 324 24.43 36.14 -4.72
N SER A 325 24.73 37.25 -4.03
CA SER A 325 25.90 37.41 -3.18
C SER A 325 25.78 36.56 -1.91
N ASP A 326 24.62 36.59 -1.25
CA ASP A 326 24.24 35.71 -0.14
C ASP A 326 24.48 34.22 -0.48
N PRO A 327 25.34 33.50 0.27
CA PRO A 327 25.51 32.06 0.07
C PRO A 327 24.34 31.24 0.62
N TYR A 328 23.48 31.82 1.46
CA TYR A 328 22.34 31.10 2.07
C TYR A 328 21.05 31.27 1.27
N LEU A 329 20.97 32.26 0.36
CA LEU A 329 19.84 32.55 -0.53
C LEU A 329 18.52 32.71 0.23
N LYS A 330 18.51 33.58 1.25
CA LYS A 330 17.40 33.71 2.21
C LYS A 330 16.10 34.28 1.62
N THR A 331 16.19 35.07 0.56
CA THR A 331 15.05 35.80 -0.02
C THR A 331 14.91 35.53 -1.52
N TRP A 332 13.69 35.21 -1.95
CA TRP A 332 13.38 34.83 -3.33
C TRP A 332 12.32 35.75 -3.94
N ILE A 333 12.60 36.24 -5.15
CA ILE A 333 11.66 36.98 -5.98
C ILE A 333 10.86 35.97 -6.81
N LYS A 334 9.54 36.14 -6.81
CA LYS A 334 8.61 35.50 -7.76
C LYS A 334 8.22 36.52 -8.83
N PRO A 335 8.80 36.49 -10.05
CA PRO A 335 8.55 37.51 -11.06
C PRO A 335 7.12 37.53 -11.58
N ASP A 336 6.69 38.67 -12.14
CA ASP A 336 5.32 38.90 -12.61
C ASP A 336 5.03 38.36 -14.01
N ASP A 337 6.03 37.85 -14.73
CA ASP A 337 5.87 37.10 -15.99
C ASP A 337 5.58 35.60 -15.78
N ASN A 338 5.19 35.21 -14.56
CA ASN A 338 4.65 33.90 -14.23
C ASN A 338 3.17 33.73 -14.61
N PRO A 339 2.68 32.50 -14.86
CA PRO A 339 3.40 31.24 -14.96
C PRO A 339 4.15 31.09 -16.29
N ILE A 340 5.27 30.37 -16.23
CA ILE A 340 6.06 29.98 -17.39
C ILE A 340 5.44 28.83 -18.20
N VAL A 341 4.61 27.98 -17.57
CA VAL A 341 3.93 26.85 -18.23
C VAL A 341 2.52 26.67 -17.66
N ARG A 342 1.55 26.45 -18.55
CA ARG A 342 0.15 26.12 -18.23
C ARG A 342 -0.23 24.76 -18.84
N PRO A 343 -1.26 24.05 -18.33
CA PRO A 343 -1.84 22.89 -19.00
C PRO A 343 -2.53 23.30 -20.32
N ASP A 344 -2.43 22.47 -21.36
CA ASP A 344 -3.09 22.73 -22.66
C ASP A 344 -4.62 22.50 -22.59
N HIS A 345 -5.35 23.01 -23.58
CA HIS A 345 -6.75 22.63 -23.81
C HIS A 345 -6.91 21.10 -23.94
N GLY A 346 -7.71 20.51 -23.05
CA GLY A 346 -7.93 19.06 -23.00
C GLY A 346 -6.94 18.29 -22.12
N GLU A 347 -6.20 19.00 -21.25
CA GLU A 347 -5.42 18.43 -20.15
C GLU A 347 -6.12 18.63 -18.80
N ASN A 348 -5.72 17.83 -17.81
CA ASN A 348 -6.30 17.93 -16.48
C ASN A 348 -5.50 18.95 -15.66
N GLY A 349 -6.02 20.18 -15.58
CA GLY A 349 -5.40 21.27 -14.80
C GLY A 349 -5.29 21.00 -13.29
N SER A 350 -5.97 19.98 -12.76
CA SER A 350 -5.85 19.53 -11.37
C SER A 350 -4.88 18.33 -11.23
N ALA A 351 -4.17 17.96 -12.31
CA ALA A 351 -3.21 16.86 -12.39
C ALA A 351 -2.09 17.19 -13.40
N PHE A 352 -1.35 18.27 -13.13
CA PHE A 352 -0.27 18.81 -13.95
C PHE A 352 0.75 19.55 -13.08
N ARG A 353 1.74 18.86 -12.52
CA ARG A 353 2.57 19.38 -11.41
C ARG A 353 4.01 18.84 -11.38
N ASP A 354 4.78 19.37 -10.44
CA ASP A 354 6.10 18.90 -9.99
C ASP A 354 7.19 18.99 -11.08
N PRO A 355 7.57 20.20 -11.53
CA PRO A 355 8.58 20.37 -12.57
C PRO A 355 9.96 19.83 -12.12
N THR A 356 10.68 19.17 -13.03
CA THR A 356 12.02 18.62 -12.78
C THR A 356 13.10 19.69 -12.72
N THR A 357 14.27 19.31 -12.20
CA THR A 357 15.53 19.99 -12.53
C THR A 357 15.66 20.02 -14.05
N ALA A 358 16.10 21.15 -14.60
CA ALA A 358 16.24 21.30 -16.03
C ALA A 358 17.60 20.78 -16.51
N TRP A 359 17.66 20.30 -17.75
CA TRP A 359 18.92 19.92 -18.41
C TRP A 359 19.09 20.62 -19.74
N PHE A 360 20.32 21.01 -20.06
CA PHE A 360 20.66 21.73 -21.29
C PHE A 360 21.25 20.79 -22.35
N ASN A 361 20.68 20.77 -23.55
CA ASN A 361 21.28 20.08 -24.68
C ASN A 361 22.13 21.06 -25.50
N LYS A 362 23.44 20.84 -25.53
CA LYS A 362 24.41 21.69 -26.24
C LYS A 362 24.28 21.65 -27.77
N LYS A 363 23.62 20.63 -28.34
CA LYS A 363 23.46 20.44 -29.79
C LYS A 363 22.38 21.32 -30.41
N ASP A 364 21.27 21.54 -29.70
CA ASP A 364 20.18 22.40 -30.17
C ASP A 364 20.05 23.71 -29.38
N GLY A 365 20.83 23.90 -28.30
CA GLY A 365 20.86 25.12 -27.52
C GLY A 365 19.64 25.35 -26.62
N HIS A 366 18.86 24.31 -26.32
CA HIS A 366 17.66 24.43 -25.47
C HIS A 366 17.78 23.65 -24.15
N TRP A 367 17.27 24.25 -23.08
CA TRP A 367 16.88 23.58 -21.85
C TRP A 367 15.67 22.66 -22.07
N ARG A 368 15.55 21.64 -21.24
CA ARG A 368 14.36 20.80 -21.07
C ARG A 368 13.93 20.76 -19.61
N ILE A 369 12.63 20.61 -19.37
CA ILE A 369 12.04 20.14 -18.10
C ILE A 369 10.99 19.09 -18.38
N LEU A 370 10.67 18.26 -17.38
CA LEU A 370 9.45 17.46 -17.35
C LEU A 370 8.45 18.01 -16.35
N VAL A 371 7.16 17.80 -16.61
CA VAL A 371 6.04 18.04 -15.69
C VAL A 371 5.20 16.77 -15.60
N GLY A 372 4.88 16.33 -14.38
CA GLY A 372 4.10 15.14 -14.10
C GLY A 372 2.60 15.35 -14.34
N SER A 373 1.93 14.37 -14.98
CA SER A 373 0.51 14.47 -15.34
C SER A 373 -0.15 13.10 -15.59
N LYS A 374 -1.47 13.11 -15.87
CA LYS A 374 -2.24 11.96 -16.35
C LYS A 374 -3.28 12.29 -17.41
N LYS A 375 -3.49 11.37 -18.36
CA LYS A 375 -4.62 11.39 -19.31
C LYS A 375 -5.43 10.10 -19.19
N LYS A 376 -6.60 10.20 -18.54
CA LYS A 376 -7.35 9.07 -17.96
C LYS A 376 -6.44 8.30 -16.98
N SER A 377 -6.35 6.97 -17.06
CA SER A 377 -5.51 6.13 -16.18
C SER A 377 -4.02 6.06 -16.58
N ARG A 378 -3.58 6.82 -17.58
CA ARG A 378 -2.20 6.81 -18.08
C ARG A 378 -1.40 7.96 -17.46
N GLY A 379 -0.34 7.64 -16.74
CA GLY A 379 0.64 8.61 -16.26
C GLY A 379 1.55 9.09 -17.39
N ILE A 380 1.92 10.37 -17.37
CA ILE A 380 2.64 11.07 -18.44
C ILE A 380 3.67 12.01 -17.83
N ALA A 381 4.87 12.06 -18.41
CA ALA A 381 5.84 13.11 -18.17
C ALA A 381 5.92 14.01 -19.42
N TYR A 382 5.23 15.16 -19.39
CA TYR A 382 5.26 16.12 -20.49
C TYR A 382 6.58 16.86 -20.49
N MET A 383 7.22 17.01 -21.66
CA MET A 383 8.44 17.78 -21.80
C MET A 383 8.15 19.17 -22.36
N TYR A 384 8.87 20.17 -21.85
CA TYR A 384 8.91 21.53 -22.37
C TYR A 384 10.36 21.92 -22.67
N LYS A 385 10.57 22.75 -23.70
CA LYS A 385 11.87 23.32 -24.08
C LYS A 385 11.90 24.83 -23.90
N SER A 386 13.07 25.39 -23.59
CA SER A 386 13.31 26.84 -23.57
C SER A 386 14.75 27.19 -23.96
N GLN A 387 14.95 28.34 -24.61
CA GLN A 387 16.28 28.91 -24.86
C GLN A 387 16.70 29.85 -23.72
N ASP A 388 15.77 30.66 -23.22
CA ASP A 388 16.00 31.76 -22.27
C ASP A 388 15.70 31.40 -20.80
N PHE A 389 15.18 30.20 -20.56
CA PHE A 389 14.64 29.71 -19.27
C PHE A 389 13.31 30.37 -18.84
N LYS A 390 12.71 31.23 -19.67
CA LYS A 390 11.45 31.94 -19.39
C LYS A 390 10.31 31.51 -20.32
N LYS A 391 10.57 31.43 -21.62
CA LYS A 391 9.59 31.02 -22.64
C LYS A 391 9.72 29.53 -22.87
N TRP A 392 8.74 28.77 -22.38
CA TRP A 392 8.73 27.31 -22.44
C TRP A 392 7.70 26.80 -23.45
N THR A 393 8.17 26.13 -24.50
CA THR A 393 7.33 25.52 -25.54
C THR A 393 7.25 24.02 -25.34
N LYS A 394 6.04 23.48 -25.34
CA LYS A 394 5.79 22.04 -25.18
C LYS A 394 6.30 21.22 -26.35
N THR A 395 6.86 20.05 -26.08
CA THR A 395 7.23 19.11 -27.15
C THR A 395 5.99 18.41 -27.73
N LYS A 396 6.06 18.05 -29.03
CA LYS A 396 4.97 17.34 -29.74
C LYS A 396 4.61 15.97 -29.14
N ARG A 397 5.46 15.40 -28.27
CA ARG A 397 5.26 14.13 -27.57
C ARG A 397 5.88 14.22 -26.17
N PRO A 398 5.25 13.66 -25.11
CA PRO A 398 5.90 13.49 -23.81
C PRO A 398 7.15 12.62 -23.93
N ILE A 399 8.10 12.77 -23.01
CA ILE A 399 9.35 11.98 -23.03
C ILE A 399 9.04 10.48 -22.95
N HIS A 400 8.11 10.12 -22.06
CA HIS A 400 7.57 8.79 -21.81
C HIS A 400 6.16 8.90 -21.20
N SER A 401 5.40 7.80 -21.25
CA SER A 401 4.08 7.67 -20.62
C SER A 401 3.69 6.20 -20.52
N ARG A 402 2.96 5.80 -19.46
CA ARG A 402 2.54 4.41 -19.25
C ARG A 402 1.06 4.29 -18.95
N LYS A 403 0.39 3.28 -19.53
CA LYS A 403 -1.03 2.98 -19.26
C LYS A 403 -1.18 2.43 -17.83
N ALA A 404 -2.35 2.66 -17.22
CA ALA A 404 -2.75 2.12 -15.91
C ALA A 404 -1.90 2.53 -14.68
N THR A 405 -0.92 3.43 -14.83
CA THR A 405 -0.08 3.89 -13.70
C THR A 405 -0.74 4.96 -12.83
N GLY A 406 -1.78 5.65 -13.30
CA GLY A 406 -2.43 6.74 -12.57
C GLY A 406 -1.79 8.10 -12.84
N MET A 407 -1.63 8.93 -11.80
CA MET A 407 -0.84 10.16 -11.87
C MET A 407 0.64 9.82 -11.73
N TRP A 408 1.47 10.53 -12.49
CA TRP A 408 2.91 10.60 -12.26
C TRP A 408 3.19 11.90 -11.51
N GLU A 409 3.47 11.77 -10.23
CA GLU A 409 3.89 12.88 -9.34
C GLU A 409 5.43 12.89 -9.27
N CYS A 410 5.99 14.02 -8.84
CA CYS A 410 7.42 14.23 -8.60
C CYS A 410 8.35 13.45 -9.56
N PRO A 411 8.26 13.67 -10.89
CA PRO A 411 9.20 13.08 -11.82
C PRO A 411 10.63 13.52 -11.50
N ASP A 412 11.58 12.69 -11.89
CA ASP A 412 13.00 13.03 -11.95
C ASP A 412 13.65 12.33 -13.14
N PHE A 413 14.60 12.99 -13.79
CA PHE A 413 15.23 12.52 -15.02
C PHE A 413 16.68 12.95 -15.09
N PHE A 414 17.60 11.99 -15.04
CA PHE A 414 19.02 12.26 -14.91
C PHE A 414 19.91 11.18 -15.53
N PRO A 415 21.12 11.53 -15.97
CA PRO A 415 22.13 10.57 -16.41
C PRO A 415 22.81 9.87 -15.23
N VAL A 416 23.23 8.62 -15.46
CA VAL A 416 24.12 7.84 -14.59
C VAL A 416 25.23 7.21 -15.44
N SER A 417 26.46 7.21 -14.93
CA SER A 417 27.61 6.64 -15.62
C SER A 417 27.53 5.11 -15.68
N THR A 418 28.05 4.51 -16.75
CA THR A 418 28.22 3.05 -16.89
C THR A 418 29.65 2.57 -16.64
N ASP A 419 30.59 3.48 -16.42
CA ASP A 419 32.03 3.23 -16.36
C ASP A 419 32.72 3.79 -15.10
N LYS A 420 32.05 4.68 -14.36
CA LYS A 420 32.58 5.41 -13.19
C LYS A 420 31.62 5.28 -12.02
N LYS A 421 32.17 5.19 -10.80
CA LYS A 421 31.42 5.23 -9.53
C LYS A 421 31.18 6.67 -9.07
N THR A 422 30.77 7.54 -9.99
CA THR A 422 30.53 8.97 -9.75
C THR A 422 29.12 9.36 -10.19
N GLY A 423 28.59 10.43 -9.60
CA GLY A 423 27.43 11.12 -10.16
C GLY A 423 27.76 11.78 -11.50
N LEU A 424 26.72 12.25 -12.17
CA LEU A 424 26.81 13.08 -13.37
C LEU A 424 25.87 14.28 -13.22
N ASP A 425 26.30 15.44 -13.74
CA ASP A 425 25.43 16.59 -13.93
C ASP A 425 24.22 16.21 -14.79
N THR A 426 23.08 16.84 -14.54
CA THR A 426 21.81 16.56 -15.23
C THR A 426 21.89 16.87 -16.73
N SER A 427 22.80 17.74 -17.16
CA SER A 427 23.08 18.08 -18.58
C SER A 427 24.25 17.29 -19.19
N TYR A 428 24.75 16.24 -18.54
CA TYR A 428 25.83 15.42 -19.07
C TYR A 428 25.37 14.54 -20.24
N GLU A 429 25.97 14.73 -21.41
CA GLU A 429 25.84 13.84 -22.58
C GLU A 429 27.19 13.22 -22.91
N GLY A 430 27.25 11.88 -22.98
CA GLY A 430 28.46 11.12 -23.29
C GLY A 430 28.16 9.65 -23.62
N PRO A 431 29.14 8.88 -24.14
CA PRO A 431 28.91 7.51 -24.61
C PRO A 431 28.61 6.52 -23.47
N ASN A 432 29.25 6.70 -22.32
CA ASN A 432 29.21 5.76 -21.19
C ASN A 432 28.11 6.18 -20.19
N THR A 433 26.87 6.28 -20.66
CA THR A 433 25.78 6.88 -19.89
C THR A 433 24.44 6.18 -20.16
N LYS A 434 23.75 5.79 -19.08
CA LYS A 434 22.31 5.50 -19.08
C LYS A 434 21.57 6.70 -18.52
N HIS A 435 20.27 6.80 -18.82
CA HIS A 435 19.38 7.73 -18.15
C HIS A 435 18.42 6.97 -17.23
N VAL A 436 18.15 7.57 -16.08
CA VAL A 436 17.10 7.16 -15.16
C VAL A 436 15.87 8.02 -15.44
N LEU A 437 14.72 7.39 -15.61
CA LEU A 437 13.44 8.08 -15.47
C LEU A 437 12.74 7.55 -14.22
N LYS A 438 12.53 8.44 -13.25
CA LYS A 438 11.89 8.19 -11.97
C LYS A 438 10.55 8.91 -11.91
N VAL A 439 9.55 8.28 -11.27
CA VAL A 439 8.21 8.85 -11.02
C VAL A 439 7.65 8.37 -9.68
N SER A 440 6.91 9.23 -9.01
CA SER A 440 6.09 8.89 -7.84
C SER A 440 4.70 8.46 -8.32
N LEU A 441 4.26 7.24 -7.95
CA LEU A 441 2.99 6.70 -8.45
C LEU A 441 1.86 6.86 -7.44
N ASP A 442 1.02 7.87 -7.66
CA ASP A 442 -0.21 8.24 -6.92
C ASP A 442 -1.07 7.03 -6.51
N LEU A 443 -1.29 6.10 -7.45
CA LEU A 443 -2.10 4.90 -7.21
C LEU A 443 -1.43 3.81 -6.35
N THR A 444 -0.17 3.98 -5.96
CA THR A 444 0.57 2.97 -5.19
C THR A 444 1.25 3.54 -3.94
N ARG A 445 1.50 4.86 -3.89
CA ARG A 445 2.32 5.54 -2.86
C ARG A 445 3.73 4.95 -2.72
N TYR A 446 4.33 4.54 -3.84
CA TYR A 446 5.75 4.18 -3.95
C TYR A 446 6.45 4.89 -5.11
N GLU A 447 7.77 4.99 -4.98
CA GLU A 447 8.69 5.54 -5.99
C GLU A 447 9.14 4.45 -6.96
N TYR A 448 9.01 4.69 -8.26
CA TYR A 448 9.46 3.77 -9.29
C TYR A 448 10.47 4.45 -10.22
N TYR A 449 11.44 3.68 -10.69
CA TYR A 449 12.32 4.10 -11.76
C TYR A 449 12.50 3.02 -12.82
N THR A 450 12.97 3.47 -13.99
CA THR A 450 13.51 2.61 -15.04
C THR A 450 14.88 3.14 -15.43
N LEU A 451 15.72 2.24 -15.95
CA LEU A 451 16.95 2.58 -16.66
C LEU A 451 16.70 2.51 -18.16
N GLY A 452 17.41 3.31 -18.95
CA GLY A 452 17.28 3.31 -20.40
C GLY A 452 18.19 4.28 -21.12
N LYS A 453 17.86 4.57 -22.37
CA LYS A 453 18.57 5.54 -23.22
C LYS A 453 17.70 6.75 -23.54
N TYR A 454 18.33 7.92 -23.58
CA TYR A 454 17.72 9.17 -24.03
C TYR A 454 18.18 9.47 -25.46
N ASP A 455 17.22 9.60 -26.37
CA ASP A 455 17.43 10.08 -27.73
C ASP A 455 17.30 11.61 -27.72
N THR A 456 18.45 12.31 -27.72
CA THR A 456 18.54 13.77 -27.58
C THR A 456 18.06 14.54 -28.81
N GLU A 457 17.95 13.87 -29.97
CA GLU A 457 17.45 14.45 -31.22
C GLU A 457 15.92 14.39 -31.31
N LYS A 458 15.33 13.27 -30.88
CA LYS A 458 13.88 13.01 -30.93
C LYS A 458 13.18 13.40 -29.63
N ASP A 459 13.96 13.78 -28.62
CA ASP A 459 13.56 14.04 -27.23
C ASP A 459 12.72 12.91 -26.62
N ARG A 460 13.19 11.67 -26.81
CA ARG A 460 12.51 10.46 -26.35
C ARG A 460 13.38 9.64 -25.40
N TYR A 461 12.82 9.28 -24.26
CA TYR A 461 13.36 8.24 -23.42
C TYR A 461 12.83 6.87 -23.87
N LYS A 462 13.71 5.87 -23.88
CA LYS A 462 13.39 4.47 -24.11
C LYS A 462 13.93 3.64 -22.94
N PRO A 463 13.05 3.08 -22.07
CA PRO A 463 13.46 2.10 -21.06
C PRO A 463 14.19 0.91 -21.67
N ASP A 464 15.14 0.35 -20.93
CA ASP A 464 15.75 -0.94 -21.22
C ASP A 464 14.70 -2.06 -21.05
N GLY A 465 14.70 -3.03 -21.96
CA GLY A 465 13.73 -4.14 -21.96
C GLY A 465 13.88 -5.13 -20.79
N THR A 466 14.84 -4.91 -19.89
CA THR A 466 15.15 -5.77 -18.74
C THR A 466 14.39 -5.38 -17.46
N THR A 467 13.70 -4.23 -17.44
CA THR A 467 12.99 -3.73 -16.25
C THR A 467 11.51 -3.46 -16.56
N ALA A 468 10.62 -3.81 -15.64
CA ALA A 468 9.19 -3.53 -15.82
C ALA A 468 8.90 -2.01 -15.73
N ASP A 469 8.07 -1.54 -16.65
CA ASP A 469 7.61 -0.15 -16.77
C ASP A 469 6.18 -0.10 -16.20
N GLY A 470 6.04 0.24 -14.90
CA GLY A 470 4.77 0.16 -14.17
C GLY A 470 4.93 -0.26 -12.70
N TRP A 471 3.87 -0.83 -12.12
CA TRP A 471 3.80 -1.20 -10.69
C TRP A 471 4.74 -2.35 -10.28
N ASP A 472 5.19 -3.18 -11.22
CA ASP A 472 6.19 -4.24 -11.00
C ASP A 472 7.63 -3.75 -11.22
N GLY A 473 7.83 -2.43 -11.42
CA GLY A 473 9.13 -1.83 -11.72
C GLY A 473 10.09 -1.78 -10.53
N LEU A 474 11.34 -1.37 -10.80
CA LEU A 474 12.33 -1.14 -9.76
C LEU A 474 11.91 0.05 -8.89
N ARG A 475 12.14 -0.07 -7.58
CA ARG A 475 11.92 1.01 -6.61
C ARG A 475 13.23 1.52 -6.05
N LEU A 476 13.25 2.80 -5.67
CA LEU A 476 14.37 3.41 -4.94
C LEU A 476 14.48 2.83 -3.51
N ASP A 477 13.33 2.48 -2.95
CA ASP A 477 13.14 1.90 -1.63
C ASP A 477 11.85 1.08 -1.67
N TYR A 478 11.81 -0.04 -0.94
CA TYR A 478 10.67 -0.96 -0.92
C TYR A 478 9.71 -0.73 0.26
N GLY A 479 10.00 0.24 1.12
CA GLY A 479 9.21 0.62 2.29
C GLY A 479 8.53 2.00 2.21
N ASN A 480 8.47 2.69 3.36
CA ASN A 480 7.88 4.03 3.49
C ASN A 480 8.87 5.09 2.96
N PHE A 481 8.70 5.45 1.70
CA PHE A 481 9.59 6.34 0.96
C PHE A 481 8.83 6.93 -0.24
N TYR A 482 8.69 8.26 -0.32
CA TYR A 482 7.87 8.90 -1.36
C TYR A 482 8.36 10.31 -1.76
N ALA A 483 7.84 10.80 -2.91
CA ALA A 483 8.09 12.12 -3.50
C ALA A 483 9.57 12.55 -3.64
N SER A 484 10.44 11.55 -3.75
CA SER A 484 11.89 11.67 -3.76
C SER A 484 12.44 12.48 -4.94
N LYS A 485 13.61 13.07 -4.75
CA LYS A 485 14.22 13.99 -5.72
C LYS A 485 15.74 13.95 -5.63
N THR A 486 16.42 13.97 -6.77
CA THR A 486 17.88 14.01 -6.82
C THR A 486 18.42 15.39 -7.19
N PHE A 487 19.66 15.65 -6.76
CA PHE A 487 20.48 16.74 -7.29
C PHE A 487 21.91 16.25 -7.55
N PHE A 488 22.65 16.97 -8.39
CA PHE A 488 24.08 16.73 -8.58
C PHE A 488 24.87 17.62 -7.61
N ASP A 489 25.70 16.98 -6.80
CA ASP A 489 26.72 17.60 -5.97
C ASP A 489 28.03 17.61 -6.76
N ASP A 490 28.36 18.76 -7.34
CA ASP A 490 29.57 18.99 -8.13
C ASP A 490 30.83 19.02 -7.27
N THR A 491 30.73 19.49 -6.02
CA THR A 491 31.84 19.55 -5.06
C THR A 491 32.45 18.17 -4.78
N LYS A 492 31.62 17.12 -4.74
CA LYS A 492 32.03 15.72 -4.53
C LYS A 492 31.73 14.80 -5.72
N ASN A 493 31.36 15.36 -6.88
CA ASN A 493 31.04 14.62 -8.11
C ASN A 493 30.10 13.43 -7.90
N ARG A 494 29.03 13.63 -7.11
CA ARG A 494 28.07 12.58 -6.69
C ARG A 494 26.64 13.03 -6.95
N ARG A 495 25.74 12.08 -7.18
CA ARG A 495 24.29 12.36 -7.23
C ARG A 495 23.69 11.99 -5.89
N ILE A 496 23.00 12.94 -5.26
CA ILE A 496 22.34 12.76 -3.96
C ILE A 496 20.84 12.64 -4.18
N LEU A 497 20.21 11.72 -3.46
CA LEU A 497 18.78 11.44 -3.41
C LEU A 497 18.23 11.83 -2.03
N TRP A 498 17.21 12.69 -2.04
CA TRP A 498 16.32 12.92 -0.91
C TRP A 498 15.02 12.13 -1.07
N GLY A 499 14.43 11.71 0.03
CA GLY A 499 13.12 11.08 0.08
C GLY A 499 12.42 11.35 1.41
N TRP A 500 11.12 11.57 1.35
CA TRP A 500 10.28 11.76 2.53
C TRP A 500 9.68 10.41 2.96
N ALA A 501 9.71 10.14 4.26
CA ALA A 501 8.85 9.13 4.86
C ALA A 501 7.68 9.83 5.55
N ASN A 502 6.46 9.43 5.20
CA ASN A 502 5.27 9.91 5.88
C ASN A 502 5.15 9.24 7.27
N GLU A 503 4.23 9.71 8.09
CA GLU A 503 3.95 9.08 9.38
C GLU A 503 3.22 7.74 9.23
N SER A 504 3.43 6.84 10.20
CA SER A 504 2.84 5.48 10.24
C SER A 504 2.06 5.23 11.55
N ASP A 505 2.03 6.19 12.45
CA ASP A 505 1.04 6.31 13.51
C ASP A 505 -0.25 6.93 12.95
N SER A 506 -0.81 8.00 13.55
CA SER A 506 -2.17 8.46 13.25
C SER A 506 -2.25 9.99 13.20
N ALA A 507 -3.22 10.55 12.46
CA ALA A 507 -3.36 12.01 12.34
C ALA A 507 -3.70 12.70 13.68
N VAL A 508 -4.25 11.95 14.64
CA VAL A 508 -4.45 12.40 16.02
C VAL A 508 -3.10 12.45 16.76
N GLU A 509 -2.27 11.41 16.63
CA GLU A 509 -0.92 11.36 17.19
C GLU A 509 0.00 12.43 16.59
N ASP A 510 -0.07 12.67 15.27
CA ASP A 510 0.60 13.78 14.57
C ASP A 510 0.26 15.13 15.21
N THR A 511 -1.02 15.37 15.46
CA THR A 511 -1.51 16.60 16.07
C THR A 511 -1.09 16.72 17.54
N LEU A 512 -1.05 15.61 18.29
CA LEU A 512 -0.61 15.57 19.69
C LEU A 512 0.91 15.73 19.86
N LYS A 513 1.72 15.14 18.97
CA LYS A 513 3.19 15.25 18.96
C LYS A 513 3.67 16.57 18.34
N GLY A 514 2.80 17.25 17.59
CA GLY A 514 3.02 18.61 17.05
C GLY A 514 3.80 18.68 15.74
N TRP A 515 4.11 17.54 15.12
CA TRP A 515 4.85 17.45 13.85
C TRP A 515 4.46 16.18 13.10
N ALA A 516 4.68 16.14 11.78
CA ALA A 516 4.52 14.95 10.96
C ALA A 516 5.47 14.98 9.75
N GLY A 517 5.93 13.82 9.31
CA GLY A 517 6.84 13.64 8.18
C GLY A 517 8.31 13.79 8.59
N VAL A 518 9.16 12.95 8.01
CA VAL A 518 10.62 13.10 8.13
C VAL A 518 11.27 13.07 6.75
N GLN A 519 12.36 13.82 6.59
CA GLN A 519 13.30 13.58 5.50
C GLN A 519 14.27 12.49 5.92
N LEU A 520 14.47 11.52 5.05
CA LEU A 520 15.38 10.40 5.27
C LEU A 520 16.82 10.82 5.00
N ILE A 521 17.77 10.06 5.53
CA ILE A 521 19.19 10.33 5.36
C ILE A 521 19.53 10.38 3.87
N PRO A 522 20.12 11.49 3.38
CA PRO A 522 20.40 11.64 1.96
C PRO A 522 21.32 10.51 1.45
N ARG A 523 20.98 9.97 0.29
CA ARG A 523 21.62 8.76 -0.26
C ARG A 523 22.41 9.10 -1.53
N THR A 524 23.63 8.61 -1.64
CA THR A 524 24.36 8.58 -2.92
C THR A 524 23.65 7.65 -3.92
N VAL A 525 23.63 8.02 -5.20
CA VAL A 525 23.01 7.24 -6.29
C VAL A 525 24.07 6.84 -7.31
N LEU A 526 24.24 5.53 -7.49
CA LEU A 526 25.14 4.95 -8.49
C LEU A 526 24.41 3.89 -9.34
N LEU A 527 24.97 3.56 -10.50
CA LEU A 527 24.55 2.40 -11.28
C LEU A 527 25.23 1.13 -10.71
N ASP A 528 24.49 0.04 -10.58
CA ASP A 528 25.07 -1.26 -10.22
C ASP A 528 25.98 -1.80 -11.34
N SER A 529 26.98 -2.61 -11.00
CA SER A 529 27.90 -3.23 -11.98
C SER A 529 27.20 -4.17 -12.97
N SER A 530 25.99 -4.67 -12.69
CA SER A 530 25.18 -5.38 -13.68
C SER A 530 24.59 -4.47 -14.78
N GLY A 531 24.55 -3.15 -14.53
CA GLY A 531 23.85 -2.16 -15.33
C GLY A 531 22.32 -2.29 -15.32
N LYS A 532 21.73 -3.16 -14.48
CA LYS A 532 20.28 -3.48 -14.47
C LYS A 532 19.48 -2.70 -13.43
N GLN A 533 20.13 -2.18 -12.40
CA GLN A 533 19.52 -1.40 -11.33
C GLN A 533 20.47 -0.32 -10.81
N LEU A 534 19.97 0.57 -9.97
CA LEU A 534 20.74 1.51 -9.19
C LEU A 534 21.18 0.89 -7.84
N VAL A 535 22.09 1.57 -7.17
CA VAL A 535 22.56 1.29 -5.80
C VAL A 535 22.44 2.59 -5.00
N PHE A 536 21.93 2.49 -3.76
CA PHE A 536 21.70 3.63 -2.88
C PHE A 536 22.41 3.41 -1.54
N TRP A 537 23.29 4.32 -1.16
CA TRP A 537 24.04 4.24 0.09
C TRP A 537 24.01 5.57 0.84
N PRO A 538 23.86 5.60 2.18
CA PRO A 538 23.97 6.82 2.97
C PRO A 538 25.21 7.62 2.59
N ILE A 539 25.11 8.95 2.60
CA ILE A 539 26.29 9.80 2.42
C ILE A 539 27.34 9.56 3.51
N GLU A 540 28.61 9.66 3.13
CA GLU A 540 29.76 9.47 4.02
C GLU A 540 29.76 10.41 5.25
N GLU A 541 29.15 11.59 5.15
CA GLU A 541 29.07 12.56 6.24
C GLU A 541 28.27 12.07 7.46
N ILE A 542 27.31 11.14 7.30
CA ILE A 542 26.62 10.57 8.47
C ILE A 542 27.60 9.83 9.40
N GLU A 543 28.70 9.31 8.84
CA GLU A 543 29.69 8.55 9.59
C GLU A 543 30.49 9.43 10.56
N SER A 544 30.39 10.77 10.45
CA SER A 544 30.88 11.73 11.45
C SER A 544 30.10 11.70 12.77
N LEU A 545 28.86 11.20 12.78
CA LEU A 545 28.05 11.04 13.99
C LEU A 545 28.40 9.76 14.77
N ARG A 546 29.23 8.87 14.23
CA ARG A 546 29.59 7.60 14.88
C ARG A 546 30.41 7.84 16.15
N GLY A 547 29.81 7.57 17.29
CA GLY A 547 30.46 7.52 18.59
C GLY A 547 31.05 6.13 18.90
N LYS A 548 30.72 5.62 20.10
CA LYS A 548 31.22 4.32 20.59
C LYS A 548 30.84 3.18 19.64
N ASN A 549 31.85 2.42 19.18
CA ASN A 549 31.69 1.22 18.38
C ASN A 549 31.68 -0.04 19.27
N VAL A 550 30.86 -1.02 18.91
CA VAL A 550 30.86 -2.40 19.43
C VAL A 550 31.07 -3.34 18.25
N GLN A 551 32.14 -4.14 18.31
CA GLN A 551 32.53 -5.05 17.25
C GLN A 551 32.39 -6.51 17.67
N MET A 552 31.86 -7.36 16.77
CA MET A 552 31.76 -8.80 16.95
C MET A 552 32.09 -9.52 15.65
N ASN A 553 32.84 -10.62 15.70
CA ASN A 553 33.24 -11.36 14.50
C ASN A 553 33.07 -12.88 14.70
N ASN A 554 32.81 -13.61 13.62
CA ASN A 554 32.70 -15.07 13.55
C ASN A 554 31.74 -15.71 14.58
N LYS A 555 30.65 -15.03 14.95
CA LYS A 555 29.65 -15.53 15.90
C LYS A 555 28.65 -16.43 15.18
N LYS A 556 28.81 -17.75 15.30
CA LYS A 556 27.86 -18.74 14.78
C LYS A 556 26.52 -18.66 15.52
N MET A 557 25.42 -18.74 14.78
CA MET A 557 24.03 -18.69 15.26
C MET A 557 23.26 -19.93 14.81
N GLU A 558 22.94 -20.80 15.76
CA GLU A 558 22.05 -21.96 15.55
C GLU A 558 20.58 -21.52 15.46
N MET A 559 19.70 -22.44 15.07
CA MET A 559 18.25 -22.21 14.98
C MET A 559 17.65 -21.79 16.33
N GLY A 560 16.91 -20.68 16.33
CA GLY A 560 16.25 -20.11 17.51
C GLY A 560 17.15 -19.22 18.37
N GLN A 561 18.44 -19.08 18.06
CA GLN A 561 19.36 -18.24 18.84
C GLN A 561 19.18 -16.75 18.54
N ARG A 562 19.25 -15.94 19.59
CA ARG A 562 19.45 -14.48 19.53
C ARG A 562 20.55 -14.07 20.52
N PHE A 563 21.26 -12.97 20.24
CA PHE A 563 22.09 -12.28 21.23
C PHE A 563 21.87 -10.77 21.13
N GLU A 564 22.09 -10.05 22.22
CA GLU A 564 21.98 -8.60 22.27
C GLU A 564 23.29 -7.91 21.87
N VAL A 565 23.20 -6.80 21.16
CA VAL A 565 24.33 -5.93 20.85
C VAL A 565 24.45 -4.90 21.96
N GLU A 566 24.97 -5.34 23.11
CA GLU A 566 25.10 -4.54 24.32
C GLU A 566 26.07 -3.36 24.13
N GLY A 567 25.86 -2.29 24.91
CA GLY A 567 26.84 -1.22 25.08
C GLY A 567 26.84 -0.12 24.01
N ILE A 568 25.90 -0.13 23.07
CA ILE A 568 25.56 1.00 22.19
C ILE A 568 24.34 1.77 22.73
N THR A 569 23.73 2.61 21.90
CA THR A 569 22.44 3.31 22.14
C THR A 569 21.42 2.80 21.13
N PRO A 570 20.68 1.70 21.38
CA PRO A 570 19.95 1.00 20.32
C PRO A 570 18.82 1.80 19.65
N ALA A 571 18.27 2.82 20.32
CA ALA A 571 17.31 3.75 19.74
C ALA A 571 17.93 4.80 18.78
N GLN A 572 19.25 4.93 18.72
CA GLN A 572 19.96 5.86 17.84
C GLN A 572 21.34 5.28 17.47
N ALA A 573 21.40 4.51 16.38
CA ALA A 573 22.54 3.66 16.03
C ALA A 573 22.73 3.47 14.50
N ASP A 574 23.97 3.19 14.10
CA ASP A 574 24.34 2.70 12.77
C ASP A 574 24.93 1.29 12.94
N VAL A 575 24.39 0.31 12.22
CA VAL A 575 24.72 -1.11 12.39
C VAL A 575 25.08 -1.70 11.04
N ASP A 576 26.33 -2.13 10.84
CA ASP A 576 26.77 -2.85 9.63
C ASP A 576 27.13 -4.29 9.99
N VAL A 577 26.39 -5.25 9.42
CA VAL A 577 26.53 -6.68 9.69
C VAL A 577 26.62 -7.49 8.40
N THR A 578 27.57 -8.42 8.34
CA THR A 578 27.70 -9.41 7.26
C THR A 578 27.41 -10.80 7.80
N PHE A 579 26.38 -11.43 7.24
CA PHE A 579 25.98 -12.80 7.53
C PHE A 579 26.58 -13.74 6.47
N ASN A 580 27.17 -14.85 6.92
CA ASN A 580 27.59 -15.96 6.07
C ASN A 580 26.66 -17.16 6.31
N VAL A 581 25.90 -17.58 5.31
CA VAL A 581 24.88 -18.63 5.45
C VAL A 581 25.45 -20.05 5.35
N GLY A 582 26.72 -20.20 4.96
CA GLY A 582 27.36 -21.50 4.74
C GLY A 582 26.69 -22.27 3.60
N SER A 583 26.11 -23.43 3.91
CA SER A 583 25.45 -24.28 2.90
C SER A 583 24.01 -23.85 2.61
N LEU A 584 23.67 -23.81 1.32
CA LEU A 584 22.30 -23.62 0.83
C LEU A 584 21.50 -24.92 0.68
N GLU A 585 22.03 -26.07 1.15
CA GLU A 585 21.32 -27.37 1.10
C GLU A 585 19.93 -27.32 1.74
N LYS A 586 19.77 -26.60 2.86
CA LYS A 586 18.48 -26.43 3.54
C LYS A 586 17.58 -25.34 2.95
N ALA A 587 18.05 -24.56 1.97
CA ALA A 587 17.25 -23.47 1.40
C ALA A 587 15.96 -24.01 0.73
N GLU A 588 14.84 -23.37 1.05
CA GLU A 588 13.52 -23.75 0.55
C GLU A 588 13.42 -23.54 -0.97
N ALA A 589 12.59 -24.32 -1.68
CA ALA A 589 12.34 -24.06 -3.10
C ALA A 589 11.61 -22.72 -3.27
N PHE A 590 12.02 -21.92 -4.26
CA PHE A 590 11.33 -20.67 -4.60
C PHE A 590 10.09 -20.95 -5.45
N ASP A 591 8.91 -20.53 -4.99
CA ASP A 591 7.71 -20.52 -5.82
C ASP A 591 7.69 -19.25 -6.71
N ALA A 592 7.77 -19.47 -8.01
CA ALA A 592 7.73 -18.43 -9.04
C ALA A 592 6.43 -17.60 -9.03
N SER A 593 5.35 -18.07 -8.40
CA SER A 593 4.12 -17.28 -8.21
C SER A 593 4.35 -15.98 -7.40
N TYR A 594 5.42 -15.94 -6.60
CA TYR A 594 5.86 -14.78 -5.81
C TYR A 594 6.92 -13.91 -6.51
N ALA A 595 7.27 -14.17 -7.78
CA ALA A 595 8.38 -13.48 -8.47
C ALA A 595 8.27 -11.94 -8.50
N THR A 596 7.06 -11.38 -8.52
CA THR A 596 6.78 -9.93 -8.38
C THR A 596 6.12 -9.55 -7.04
N LYS A 597 6.02 -10.49 -6.09
CA LYS A 597 5.27 -10.34 -4.83
C LYS A 597 6.13 -10.63 -3.58
N PRO A 598 7.26 -9.91 -3.38
CA PRO A 598 8.10 -10.12 -2.20
C PRO A 598 7.34 -9.86 -0.89
N LEU A 599 6.37 -8.92 -0.89
CA LEU A 599 5.56 -8.59 0.30
C LEU A 599 4.59 -9.72 0.69
N ASP A 600 3.93 -10.36 -0.27
CA ASP A 600 3.02 -11.48 0.01
C ASP A 600 3.82 -12.67 0.59
N LEU A 601 5.00 -12.93 0.02
CA LEU A 601 5.91 -13.96 0.52
C LEU A 601 6.44 -13.62 1.92
N CYS A 602 6.80 -12.35 2.16
CA CYS A 602 7.25 -11.87 3.47
C CYS A 602 6.17 -12.02 4.55
N ASN A 603 4.91 -11.69 4.24
CA ASN A 603 3.79 -11.88 5.16
C ASN A 603 3.50 -13.36 5.46
N LEU A 604 3.63 -14.25 4.46
CA LEU A 604 3.52 -15.70 4.64
C LEU A 604 4.70 -16.29 5.43
N LYS A 605 5.88 -15.67 5.34
CA LYS A 605 7.16 -16.14 5.86
C LYS A 605 7.80 -15.10 6.78
N GLY A 606 7.04 -14.58 7.75
CA GLY A 606 7.48 -13.60 8.74
C GLY A 606 8.63 -14.09 9.66
N SER A 607 9.17 -13.23 10.52
CA SER A 607 10.31 -13.52 11.40
C SER A 607 10.14 -14.76 12.29
N ASN A 608 8.90 -15.05 12.68
CA ASN A 608 8.58 -16.09 13.67
C ASN A 608 8.27 -17.45 13.01
N VAL A 609 8.22 -17.51 11.68
CA VAL A 609 8.01 -18.76 10.91
C VAL A 609 9.37 -19.40 10.65
N THR A 610 9.72 -20.48 11.33
CA THR A 610 10.98 -21.22 11.07
C THR A 610 11.06 -21.64 9.60
N GLY A 611 12.25 -21.53 9.00
CA GLY A 611 12.48 -21.84 7.59
C GLY A 611 13.76 -22.63 7.31
N GLY A 612 14.10 -22.71 6.04
CA GLY A 612 15.34 -23.35 5.57
C GLY A 612 16.56 -22.51 5.91
N VAL A 613 16.89 -21.57 5.02
CA VAL A 613 17.93 -20.55 5.24
C VAL A 613 17.22 -19.24 5.60
N GLY A 614 17.13 -18.98 6.91
CA GLY A 614 16.39 -17.87 7.50
C GLY A 614 15.00 -18.24 8.04
N PRO A 615 14.36 -17.30 8.77
CA PRO A 615 14.71 -15.89 8.82
C PRO A 615 15.88 -15.61 9.76
N PHE A 616 16.84 -14.79 9.31
CA PHE A 616 17.96 -14.31 10.12
C PHE A 616 18.22 -12.84 9.83
N GLY A 617 18.74 -12.09 10.81
CA GLY A 617 18.94 -10.65 10.64
C GLY A 617 19.06 -9.90 11.97
N LEU A 618 18.57 -8.66 11.97
CA LEU A 618 18.51 -7.78 13.13
C LEU A 618 17.08 -7.72 13.69
N ILE A 619 16.99 -7.51 15.00
CA ILE A 619 15.77 -7.12 15.71
C ILE A 619 16.02 -5.73 16.29
N THR A 620 15.46 -4.71 15.63
CA THR A 620 15.68 -3.29 15.93
C THR A 620 14.54 -2.71 16.76
N LEU A 621 14.80 -1.65 17.53
CA LEU A 621 13.80 -0.94 18.35
C LEU A 621 12.94 -1.92 19.16
N ALA A 622 13.62 -2.76 19.95
CA ALA A 622 13.01 -3.87 20.68
C ALA A 622 13.00 -3.65 22.19
N THR A 623 12.08 -4.30 22.88
CA THR A 623 12.12 -4.52 24.34
C THR A 623 12.97 -5.74 24.66
N SER A 624 13.50 -5.86 25.88
CA SER A 624 14.36 -6.99 26.27
C SER A 624 13.65 -8.35 26.20
N ASP A 625 12.34 -8.37 26.47
CA ASP A 625 11.46 -9.54 26.38
C ASP A 625 10.99 -9.86 24.95
N LEU A 626 11.01 -8.87 24.04
CA LEU A 626 10.36 -8.85 22.72
C LEU A 626 8.82 -8.76 22.76
N GLU A 627 8.23 -8.02 23.70
CA GLU A 627 6.83 -7.56 23.57
C GLU A 627 6.65 -6.57 22.41
N GLU A 628 7.63 -5.69 22.22
CA GLU A 628 7.76 -4.79 21.05
C GLU A 628 9.07 -5.08 20.32
N TYR A 629 9.04 -5.11 18.98
CA TYR A 629 10.23 -5.23 18.13
C TYR A 629 9.96 -4.96 16.64
N THR A 630 10.99 -4.49 15.92
CA THR A 630 10.98 -4.31 14.47
C THR A 630 12.08 -5.18 13.83
N PRO A 631 11.76 -6.41 13.35
CA PRO A 631 12.75 -7.30 12.77
C PRO A 631 13.02 -6.96 11.30
N VAL A 632 14.32 -6.85 10.95
CA VAL A 632 14.84 -6.66 9.59
C VAL A 632 15.65 -7.91 9.24
N PHE A 633 15.19 -8.70 8.27
CA PHE A 633 15.70 -10.06 8.09
C PHE A 633 15.73 -10.54 6.63
N PHE A 634 16.53 -11.57 6.39
CA PHE A 634 16.65 -12.26 5.11
C PHE A 634 16.07 -13.66 5.13
N ARG A 635 15.68 -14.12 3.93
CA ARG A 635 15.53 -15.55 3.61
C ARG A 635 16.20 -15.86 2.28
N VAL A 636 16.73 -17.07 2.14
CA VAL A 636 17.32 -17.54 0.89
C VAL A 636 16.57 -18.78 0.40
N PHE A 637 16.17 -18.74 -0.86
CA PHE A 637 15.44 -19.82 -1.56
C PHE A 637 16.27 -20.33 -2.75
N LYS A 638 16.03 -21.58 -3.17
CA LYS A 638 16.57 -22.15 -4.41
C LYS A 638 15.61 -21.83 -5.57
N ASP A 639 16.02 -20.98 -6.51
CA ASP A 639 15.24 -20.74 -7.73
C ASP A 639 15.70 -21.68 -8.86
N ALA A 640 14.89 -22.70 -9.11
CA ALA A 640 15.14 -23.69 -10.15
C ALA A 640 15.03 -23.12 -11.58
N ALA A 641 14.39 -21.96 -11.78
CA ALA A 641 14.27 -21.33 -13.10
C ALA A 641 15.52 -20.55 -13.51
N THR A 642 16.31 -20.04 -12.54
CA THR A 642 17.57 -19.32 -12.79
C THR A 642 18.82 -20.11 -12.39
N ASN A 643 18.66 -21.21 -11.65
CA ASN A 643 19.72 -21.95 -10.97
C ASN A 643 20.63 -21.05 -10.10
N LYS A 644 20.05 -19.98 -9.54
CA LYS A 644 20.69 -19.07 -8.59
C LYS A 644 19.87 -18.98 -7.31
N PRO A 645 20.47 -18.61 -6.17
CA PRO A 645 19.69 -18.38 -4.95
C PRO A 645 18.85 -17.10 -5.09
N LYS A 646 17.60 -17.17 -4.65
CA LYS A 646 16.69 -16.02 -4.56
C LYS A 646 16.70 -15.50 -3.13
N VAL A 647 17.26 -14.30 -2.92
CA VAL A 647 17.31 -13.67 -1.59
C VAL A 647 16.15 -12.70 -1.44
N LEU A 648 15.36 -12.88 -0.38
CA LEU A 648 14.29 -11.98 0.06
C LEU A 648 14.79 -11.18 1.27
N MET A 649 14.57 -9.88 1.27
CA MET A 649 14.70 -8.98 2.42
C MET A 649 13.31 -8.58 2.92
N CYS A 650 13.14 -8.55 4.23
CA CYS A 650 11.93 -8.14 4.94
C CYS A 650 12.24 -7.09 6.01
N SER A 651 11.30 -6.17 6.24
CA SER A 651 11.15 -5.41 7.48
C SER A 651 9.68 -5.49 7.90
N ASP A 652 9.39 -5.80 9.16
CA ASP A 652 8.01 -6.05 9.61
C ASP A 652 7.59 -5.14 10.78
N ALA A 653 6.76 -4.11 10.54
CA ALA A 653 6.29 -3.24 11.62
C ALA A 653 5.13 -3.83 12.44
N LYS A 654 4.58 -5.01 12.09
CA LYS A 654 3.43 -5.59 12.81
C LYS A 654 3.63 -5.75 14.33
N PRO A 655 4.79 -6.20 14.84
CA PRO A 655 5.06 -6.30 16.29
C PRO A 655 5.78 -5.06 16.87
N SER A 656 5.90 -3.96 16.13
CA SER A 656 6.74 -2.82 16.54
C SER A 656 6.20 -1.96 17.69
N THR A 657 4.94 -2.14 18.10
CA THR A 657 4.34 -1.34 19.18
C THR A 657 3.06 -1.94 19.76
N LEU A 658 2.95 -1.87 21.09
CA LEU A 658 1.81 -2.31 21.90
C LEU A 658 0.58 -1.40 21.80
N LYS A 659 0.71 -0.19 21.22
CA LYS A 659 -0.48 0.64 20.92
C LYS A 659 -1.46 -0.19 20.07
N THR A 660 -2.62 -0.44 20.64
CA THR A 660 -3.72 -1.20 20.03
C THR A 660 -4.64 -0.28 19.26
N ASP A 661 -5.29 -0.80 18.23
CA ASP A 661 -6.32 -0.07 17.48
C ASP A 661 -7.61 -0.03 18.34
N THR A 662 -7.64 0.81 19.38
CA THR A 662 -8.82 0.98 20.25
C THR A 662 -9.94 1.77 19.59
N GLY A 663 -9.61 2.55 18.56
CA GLY A 663 -10.54 3.36 17.79
C GLY A 663 -11.37 2.56 16.79
N THR A 664 -12.64 2.93 16.64
CA THR A 664 -13.46 2.53 15.48
C THR A 664 -13.29 3.47 14.29
N ASP A 665 -12.62 4.60 14.49
CA ASP A 665 -12.22 5.55 13.44
C ASP A 665 -10.87 5.10 12.81
N THR A 666 -10.66 5.40 11.53
CA THR A 666 -9.35 5.15 10.88
C THR A 666 -8.35 6.31 11.07
N THR A 667 -8.76 7.46 11.60
CA THR A 667 -7.82 8.49 12.11
C THR A 667 -7.12 8.11 13.41
N GLU A 668 -7.69 7.18 14.18
CA GLU A 668 -7.12 6.65 15.42
C GLU A 668 -6.27 5.38 15.18
N LYS A 669 -6.34 4.81 13.97
CA LYS A 669 -5.70 3.54 13.61
C LYS A 669 -4.27 3.74 13.12
N MET A 670 -3.32 3.07 13.75
CA MET A 670 -1.92 3.10 13.29
C MET A 670 -1.70 2.22 12.06
N TYR A 671 -0.81 2.67 11.17
CA TYR A 671 -0.38 1.92 9.99
C TYR A 671 0.90 1.13 10.29
N LYS A 672 0.76 -0.17 10.58
CA LYS A 672 1.87 -1.10 10.89
C LYS A 672 2.18 -2.09 9.74
N PRO A 673 2.70 -1.61 8.59
CA PRO A 673 2.96 -2.46 7.42
C PRO A 673 4.19 -3.36 7.58
N SER A 674 4.18 -4.48 6.88
CA SER A 674 5.43 -5.13 6.47
C SER A 674 5.88 -4.57 5.12
N PHE A 675 7.17 -4.59 4.87
CA PHE A 675 7.79 -4.19 3.62
C PHE A 675 8.82 -5.25 3.20
N ALA A 676 9.01 -5.43 1.89
CA ALA A 676 9.91 -6.45 1.38
C ALA A 676 10.38 -6.18 -0.05
N GLY A 677 11.60 -6.60 -0.35
CA GLY A 677 12.20 -6.59 -1.68
C GLY A 677 13.07 -7.81 -1.90
N PHE A 678 13.24 -8.22 -3.16
CA PHE A 678 14.29 -9.20 -3.49
C PHE A 678 15.65 -8.49 -3.58
N VAL A 679 16.73 -9.24 -3.35
CA VAL A 679 18.11 -8.71 -3.33
C VAL A 679 18.94 -9.36 -4.45
N ASP A 680 19.50 -8.54 -5.35
CA ASP A 680 20.42 -8.97 -6.42
C ASP A 680 21.86 -9.14 -5.88
N VAL A 681 22.00 -10.01 -4.88
CA VAL A 681 23.29 -10.34 -4.25
C VAL A 681 23.89 -11.58 -4.92
N ASP A 682 25.20 -11.57 -5.17
CA ASP A 682 25.92 -12.77 -5.56
C ASP A 682 26.21 -13.60 -4.29
N MET A 683 25.81 -14.87 -4.31
CA MET A 683 25.90 -15.78 -3.17
C MET A 683 27.08 -16.75 -3.30
N ALA A 684 28.00 -16.54 -4.24
CA ALA A 684 29.14 -17.40 -4.51
C ALA A 684 30.07 -17.64 -3.30
N ASP A 685 30.17 -16.69 -2.37
CA ASP A 685 30.94 -16.80 -1.12
C ASP A 685 30.04 -17.03 0.13
N GLY A 686 28.72 -17.17 -0.07
CA GLY A 686 27.73 -17.35 0.98
C GLY A 686 27.33 -16.10 1.76
N LYS A 687 27.79 -14.89 1.37
CA LYS A 687 27.66 -13.68 2.22
C LYS A 687 26.53 -12.74 1.82
N ILE A 688 25.87 -12.19 2.83
CA ILE A 688 24.86 -11.13 2.70
C ILE A 688 25.14 -10.04 3.73
N SER A 689 25.47 -8.83 3.26
CA SER A 689 25.63 -7.64 4.10
C SER A 689 24.29 -6.91 4.31
N LEU A 690 24.06 -6.40 5.50
CA LEU A 690 22.98 -5.49 5.87
C LEU A 690 23.56 -4.33 6.69
N ARG A 691 23.34 -3.10 6.23
CA ARG A 691 23.48 -1.92 7.08
C ARG A 691 22.09 -1.42 7.49
N SER A 692 21.89 -1.10 8.77
CA SER A 692 20.65 -0.50 9.27
C SER A 692 20.98 0.76 10.07
N LEU A 693 20.46 1.89 9.62
CA LEU A 693 20.39 3.12 10.41
C LEU A 693 19.11 3.06 11.23
N ILE A 694 19.22 3.31 12.53
CA ILE A 694 18.11 3.29 13.50
C ILE A 694 18.08 4.67 14.16
N ASP A 695 16.98 5.41 14.02
CA ASP A 695 16.80 6.71 14.66
C ASP A 695 15.35 6.87 15.15
N HIS A 696 15.15 6.50 16.42
CA HIS A 696 13.94 6.66 17.23
C HIS A 696 12.64 6.10 16.64
N SER A 697 12.08 6.73 15.59
CA SER A 697 10.86 6.29 14.88
C SER A 697 11.09 5.85 13.43
N VAL A 698 12.33 5.82 12.96
CA VAL A 698 12.71 5.36 11.61
C VAL A 698 13.82 4.31 11.64
N VAL A 699 13.72 3.34 10.72
CA VAL A 699 14.77 2.35 10.45
C VAL A 699 14.99 2.31 8.93
N GLU A 700 16.15 2.78 8.46
CA GLU A 700 16.57 2.68 7.06
C GLU A 700 17.54 1.51 6.89
N SER A 701 17.17 0.51 6.10
CA SER A 701 17.92 -0.75 5.99
C SER A 701 18.36 -1.05 4.56
N PHE A 702 19.67 -1.27 4.38
CA PHE A 702 20.39 -1.33 3.11
C PHE A 702 21.04 -2.72 2.94
N ALA A 703 20.40 -3.61 2.17
CA ALA A 703 20.95 -4.92 1.86
C ALA A 703 21.93 -4.89 0.69
N ALA A 704 22.90 -5.81 0.72
CA ALA A 704 23.92 -6.03 -0.31
C ALA A 704 24.56 -4.71 -0.79
N LYS A 705 25.05 -3.91 0.17
CA LYS A 705 25.69 -2.59 -0.05
C LYS A 705 24.80 -1.59 -0.80
N GLY A 706 23.49 -1.61 -0.52
CA GLY A 706 22.54 -0.62 -1.05
C GLY A 706 21.79 -1.03 -2.31
N LYS A 707 21.89 -2.30 -2.74
CA LYS A 707 21.12 -2.82 -3.89
C LYS A 707 19.62 -2.92 -3.63
N THR A 708 19.22 -3.17 -2.38
CA THR A 708 17.82 -3.19 -1.95
C THR A 708 17.74 -2.41 -0.65
N VAL A 709 16.87 -1.40 -0.62
CA VAL A 709 16.65 -0.57 0.57
C VAL A 709 15.21 -0.71 1.03
N ILE A 710 15.01 -0.76 2.35
CA ILE A 710 13.69 -0.74 3.00
C ILE A 710 13.73 0.29 4.12
N THR A 711 12.87 1.30 4.03
CA THR A 711 12.59 2.25 5.12
C THR A 711 11.33 1.82 5.88
N SER A 712 11.42 1.74 7.21
CA SER A 712 10.28 1.49 8.11
C SER A 712 10.09 2.66 9.06
N ARG A 713 8.83 3.01 9.33
CA ARG A 713 8.43 3.98 10.36
C ARG A 713 7.65 3.24 11.45
N VAL A 714 8.05 3.42 12.71
CA VAL A 714 7.58 2.63 13.85
C VAL A 714 7.53 3.47 15.13
N TYR A 715 6.62 3.13 16.05
CA TYR A 715 6.30 3.97 17.21
C TYR A 715 6.14 3.11 18.48
N PRO A 716 7.20 2.45 18.96
CA PRO A 716 7.18 1.68 20.20
C PRO A 716 6.75 2.52 21.40
N THR A 717 6.11 1.87 22.36
CA THR A 717 5.65 2.47 23.64
C THR A 717 6.63 2.22 24.79
N LYS A 718 7.39 1.13 24.71
CA LYS A 718 8.38 0.68 25.71
C LYS A 718 9.79 0.70 25.14
N ALA A 719 9.99 0.30 23.88
CA ALA A 719 11.30 0.25 23.23
C ALA A 719 11.80 1.65 22.79
N VAL A 720 11.89 2.59 23.74
CA VAL A 720 12.17 4.01 23.52
C VAL A 720 13.42 4.42 24.29
N GLY A 721 14.32 5.17 23.64
CA GLY A 721 15.52 5.71 24.27
C GLY A 721 16.44 4.61 24.82
N GLU A 722 16.74 4.67 26.12
CA GLU A 722 17.57 3.68 26.83
C GLU A 722 16.87 2.34 27.07
N SER A 723 15.54 2.28 26.93
CA SER A 723 14.75 1.04 27.02
C SER A 723 14.58 0.32 25.67
N ALA A 724 15.23 0.83 24.61
CA ALA A 724 15.35 0.12 23.35
C ALA A 724 16.59 -0.80 23.35
N HIS A 725 16.41 -1.99 22.79
CA HIS A 725 17.43 -3.02 22.62
C HIS A 725 17.62 -3.34 21.13
N LEU A 726 18.80 -3.89 20.80
CA LEU A 726 19.15 -4.39 19.46
C LEU A 726 19.62 -5.84 19.58
N PHE A 727 18.97 -6.76 18.86
CA PHE A 727 19.41 -8.16 18.80
C PHE A 727 19.84 -8.57 17.40
N VAL A 728 20.73 -9.57 17.33
CA VAL A 728 20.98 -10.35 16.12
C VAL A 728 20.36 -11.74 16.31
N PHE A 729 19.68 -12.28 15.31
CA PHE A 729 18.94 -13.54 15.43
C PHE A 729 19.07 -14.47 14.22
N ASN A 730 18.90 -15.77 14.46
CA ASN A 730 18.64 -16.79 13.44
C ASN A 730 17.49 -17.70 13.89
N ASN A 731 16.40 -17.74 13.11
CA ASN A 731 15.29 -18.70 13.26
C ASN A 731 15.17 -19.60 12.00
N GLY A 732 16.23 -19.70 11.19
CA GLY A 732 16.38 -20.70 10.14
C GLY A 732 16.98 -22.00 10.67
N SER A 733 16.59 -23.12 10.07
CA SER A 733 17.14 -24.45 10.38
C SER A 733 18.57 -24.66 9.86
N GLN A 734 19.04 -23.81 8.96
CA GLN A 734 20.46 -23.65 8.63
C GLN A 734 21.14 -22.72 9.65
N PRO A 735 22.26 -23.14 10.27
CA PRO A 735 23.09 -22.24 11.08
C PRO A 735 23.73 -21.17 10.20
N VAL A 736 23.69 -19.92 10.67
CA VAL A 736 24.25 -18.75 9.99
C VAL A 736 25.36 -18.17 10.86
N THR A 737 26.45 -17.70 10.27
CA THR A 737 27.54 -17.05 11.02
C THR A 737 27.44 -15.54 10.82
N VAL A 738 27.44 -14.79 11.92
CA VAL A 738 27.73 -13.35 11.88
C VAL A 738 29.23 -13.22 11.67
N GLU A 739 29.64 -13.04 10.41
CA GLU A 739 31.06 -13.03 10.03
C GLU A 739 31.74 -11.79 10.59
N SER A 740 31.09 -10.63 10.45
CA SER A 740 31.46 -9.37 11.09
C SER A 740 30.23 -8.54 11.41
N LEU A 741 30.24 -7.86 12.55
CA LEU A 741 29.29 -6.83 12.96
C LEU A 741 30.07 -5.65 13.54
N ASN A 742 29.70 -4.44 13.12
CA ASN A 742 30.02 -3.18 13.78
C ASN A 742 28.70 -2.50 14.14
N ALA A 743 28.57 -2.00 15.36
CA ALA A 743 27.44 -1.16 15.74
C ALA A 743 27.96 0.09 16.46
N TRP A 744 27.59 1.25 15.95
CA TRP A 744 27.96 2.55 16.50
C TRP A 744 26.77 3.21 17.19
N SER A 745 26.96 3.67 18.43
CA SER A 745 26.12 4.74 18.98
C SER A 745 26.21 5.98 18.09
N MET A 746 25.07 6.50 17.65
CA MET A 746 25.05 7.70 16.81
C MET A 746 24.76 8.94 17.65
N GLN A 747 25.61 9.96 17.50
CA GLN A 747 25.39 11.28 18.09
C GLN A 747 24.26 12.02 17.38
N LYS A 748 23.59 12.93 18.07
CA LYS A 748 22.64 13.86 17.46
C LYS A 748 23.40 14.95 16.69
N PRO A 749 22.94 15.39 15.51
CA PRO A 749 23.58 16.49 14.80
C PRO A 749 23.61 17.77 15.64
N THR A 750 24.72 18.50 15.55
CA THR A 750 24.98 19.74 16.30
C THR A 750 24.05 20.89 15.92
N LYS A 751 23.45 20.85 14.73
CA LYS A 751 22.36 21.73 14.29
C LYS A 751 21.20 20.91 13.74
N MET A 752 20.03 21.09 14.33
CA MET A 752 18.79 20.36 14.06
C MET A 752 17.59 21.32 14.03
N ASN A 753 17.64 22.35 13.17
CA ASN A 753 16.53 23.31 12.95
C ASN A 753 15.86 23.87 14.23
N GLN A 754 16.65 24.08 15.30
CA GLN A 754 16.18 24.50 16.63
C GLN A 754 15.74 25.98 16.65
N GLY A 755 14.59 26.25 16.03
CA GLY A 755 14.05 27.59 15.86
C GLY A 755 12.69 27.66 15.15
N ALA A 756 12.31 26.62 14.39
CA ALA A 756 10.97 26.51 13.82
C ALA A 756 9.95 26.17 14.93
N LYS A 757 9.19 27.18 15.37
CA LYS A 757 8.09 27.11 16.35
C LYS A 757 6.88 27.88 15.82
#